data_AF-A0A0L0D9W4-F1
#
_entry.id   AF-A0A0L0D9W4-F1
#
_cell.length_a   1.000
_cell.length_b   1.000
_cell.length_c   1.000
_cell.angle_alpha   90.00
_cell.angle_beta   90.00
_cell.angle_gamma   90.00
#
_symmetry.space_group_name_H-M   'P 1'
#
loop_
_entity.id
_entity.type
_entity.pdbx_description
1 polymer ?
#
loop_
_entity_poly.entity_id
_entity_poly.type
_entity_poly.pdbx_seq_one_letter_code
_entity_poly.pdbx_strand_id
1 'polypeptide(L)'
;MESPSVAATLSQEVLAAVSAAESEATVRAEAAVATAQAAVREEALALINGAREEMDSRFARLIKRVDELMEGAGQQTTKSLRRALRGGKAELGSGVDGPRKGESRSKGGRGRTGGSDGGFKWVFTPCKSKLTQMLAIRDYATIHNLFVTVIIMAGLNIFIQDFFESGTLFVDLSLIWWCFGQFDTVILMWFVLFGASYAILPIAYVCHCSMSRALRCAAVCAYAVYQLGLYAAAGYAVRRLELPPASGLAFMLEQTRISMKIHSYLRESYPADSDDYPHSTVAAGTLLAAEPVAFDGWTLGNEVEAYTYFMFAPTFLYRRSYPRTYRTRYALVLRYIAEIVAVVYCAYIVFRYVGPQFEKAANAPFAYKPFVLSVFSSMMPAMLLYIMAFWGLLHAWLNAWAEITRFADRRFYSDWWNATSWGSFYRRWNSVVHLWVRAYLYSDSMEFLGLGRGAAQLFAFFVSAVLHEYIIAAALGFVYPVLLLMFGGPGVIFITLTANKASYWNLFLWLMLALGNGLLMVLYTREWYAIRSSCVVPLFGPDQWIALASPLAPLRSTCPNDRAYVVQCFRHVRPGHYSPLGAASGCGGALAVTVVVTAAAAGENRELLYAPPTPTEELGHKLEAALLYQNGGKVKLAVETYLAARSQWLELVDAEDELPLVDIYFMCALGSVYESEEQDRVALLQFQDARQLAEELPPGHPVRALTWSFVGGVYTHMGEFRLALETFRKARAIRLITMPEDHVDVALLDNNIAVCLDSMGRSKEALAMFKAARDVFAAQLGPDHPRHYTASRNAVKCHHRIFSDFQPVVPDVAASAVYDPTATKKKRRKKKTEGATNQRRR
;
A
#
# COMPACT_ATOMS: atom_id res chain seq x y z
N MET A 1 68.80 -29.54 -44.88
CA MET A 1 69.50 -29.00 -43.69
C MET A 1 68.99 -27.57 -43.60
N GLU A 2 68.00 -27.22 -42.80
CA GLU A 2 67.87 -27.36 -41.35
C GLU A 2 66.45 -27.83 -40.94
N SER A 3 66.31 -28.37 -39.74
CA SER A 3 65.12 -29.11 -39.28
C SER A 3 63.92 -28.20 -38.93
N PRO A 4 62.67 -28.67 -39.11
CA PRO A 4 61.46 -27.93 -38.72
C PRO A 4 61.30 -27.73 -37.20
N SER A 5 62.20 -28.28 -36.38
CA SER A 5 62.22 -28.09 -34.93
C SER A 5 62.79 -26.73 -34.49
N VAL A 6 63.65 -26.10 -35.30
CA VAL A 6 64.34 -24.84 -34.96
C VAL A 6 63.45 -23.61 -35.23
N ALA A 7 62.63 -23.66 -36.27
CA ALA A 7 61.67 -22.59 -36.58
C ALA A 7 60.52 -22.49 -35.56
N ALA A 8 60.09 -23.63 -34.99
CA ALA A 8 59.06 -23.67 -33.97
C ALA A 8 59.54 -23.14 -32.61
N THR A 9 60.82 -23.37 -32.26
CA THR A 9 61.44 -22.86 -31.03
C THR A 9 61.70 -21.35 -31.13
N LEU A 10 62.22 -20.86 -32.27
CA LEU A 10 62.36 -19.42 -32.52
C LEU A 10 61.03 -18.66 -32.49
N SER A 11 59.95 -19.24 -33.00
CA SER A 11 58.62 -18.61 -32.94
C SER A 11 58.05 -18.55 -31.53
N GLN A 12 58.34 -19.53 -30.66
CA GLN A 12 57.90 -19.51 -29.26
C GLN A 12 58.70 -18.52 -28.41
N GLU A 13 60.00 -18.40 -28.64
CA GLU A 13 60.85 -17.43 -27.93
C GLU A 13 60.49 -15.98 -28.29
N VAL A 14 60.18 -15.70 -29.56
CA VAL A 14 59.72 -14.38 -29.99
C VAL A 14 58.35 -14.05 -29.40
N LEU A 15 57.41 -14.99 -29.34
CA LEU A 15 56.10 -14.77 -28.70
C LEU A 15 56.22 -14.53 -27.20
N ALA A 16 57.13 -15.25 -26.53
CA ALA A 16 57.40 -15.08 -25.11
C ALA A 16 58.03 -13.70 -24.83
N ALA A 17 58.96 -13.25 -25.68
CA ALA A 17 59.58 -11.92 -25.57
C ALA A 17 58.57 -10.79 -25.81
N VAL A 18 57.66 -10.95 -26.77
CA VAL A 18 56.60 -9.96 -27.05
C VAL A 18 55.59 -9.89 -25.90
N SER A 19 55.15 -11.03 -25.34
CA SER A 19 54.22 -11.01 -24.20
C SER A 19 54.85 -10.44 -22.93
N ALA A 20 56.16 -10.68 -22.72
CA ALA A 20 56.90 -10.07 -21.62
C ALA A 20 56.99 -8.54 -21.79
N ALA A 21 57.29 -8.04 -23.00
CA ALA A 21 57.35 -6.62 -23.28
C ALA A 21 55.97 -5.92 -23.16
N GLU A 22 54.89 -6.58 -23.59
CA GLU A 22 53.52 -6.08 -23.40
C GLU A 22 53.14 -6.02 -21.92
N SER A 23 53.51 -7.03 -21.13
CA SER A 23 53.27 -7.05 -19.68
C SER A 23 54.02 -5.94 -18.92
N GLU A 24 55.23 -5.61 -19.36
CA GLU A 24 56.02 -4.55 -18.73
C GLU A 24 55.48 -3.15 -19.10
N ALA A 25 54.98 -3.00 -20.34
CA ALA A 25 54.34 -1.77 -20.80
C ALA A 25 52.99 -1.51 -20.09
N THR A 26 52.17 -2.54 -19.86
CA THR A 26 50.91 -2.40 -19.13
C THR A 26 51.14 -2.06 -17.66
N VAL A 27 52.11 -2.69 -16.99
CA VAL A 27 52.47 -2.36 -15.59
C VAL A 27 52.96 -0.92 -15.46
N ARG A 28 53.76 -0.41 -16.42
CA ARG A 28 54.20 1.00 -16.41
C ARG A 28 53.04 1.97 -16.67
N ALA A 29 52.11 1.62 -17.55
CA ALA A 29 50.92 2.43 -17.81
C ALA A 29 50.00 2.49 -16.59
N GLU A 30 49.79 1.37 -15.90
CA GLU A 30 48.99 1.31 -14.65
C GLU A 30 49.64 2.12 -13.53
N ALA A 31 50.97 2.08 -13.38
CA ALA A 31 51.70 2.89 -12.41
C ALA A 31 51.60 4.41 -12.70
N ALA A 32 51.63 4.81 -13.99
CA ALA A 32 51.45 6.19 -14.41
C ALA A 32 50.01 6.70 -14.18
N VAL A 33 49.00 5.85 -14.40
CA VAL A 33 47.60 6.18 -14.10
C VAL A 33 47.36 6.29 -12.60
N ALA A 34 47.94 5.40 -11.79
CA ALA A 34 47.82 5.45 -10.33
C ALA A 34 48.45 6.72 -9.74
N THR A 35 49.58 7.17 -10.27
CA THR A 35 50.24 8.42 -9.85
C THR A 35 49.45 9.66 -10.28
N ALA A 36 48.87 9.67 -11.49
CA ALA A 36 47.98 10.75 -11.93
C ALA A 36 46.69 10.82 -11.09
N GLN A 37 46.09 9.67 -10.77
CA GLN A 37 44.90 9.59 -9.90
C GLN A 37 45.20 10.05 -8.48
N ALA A 38 46.38 9.76 -7.94
CA ALA A 38 46.80 10.24 -6.63
C ALA A 38 46.92 11.77 -6.58
N ALA A 39 47.51 12.39 -7.61
CA ALA A 39 47.64 13.84 -7.72
C ALA A 39 46.27 14.55 -7.80
N VAL A 40 45.37 14.05 -8.65
CA VAL A 40 44.00 14.60 -8.78
C VAL A 40 43.21 14.44 -7.48
N ARG A 41 43.41 13.34 -6.74
CA ARG A 41 42.75 13.09 -5.46
C ARG A 41 43.23 14.05 -4.38
N GLU A 42 44.51 14.40 -4.36
CA GLU A 42 45.07 15.34 -3.39
C GLU A 42 44.54 16.77 -3.64
N GLU A 43 44.46 17.18 -4.90
CA GLU A 43 43.92 18.47 -5.30
C GLU A 43 42.40 18.58 -5.01
N ALA A 44 41.64 17.52 -5.28
CA ALA A 44 40.21 17.45 -4.94
C ALA A 44 39.97 17.51 -3.41
N LEU A 45 40.80 16.84 -2.60
CA LEU A 45 40.72 16.89 -1.15
C LEU A 45 41.05 18.28 -0.59
N ALA A 46 42.03 18.98 -1.17
CA ALA A 46 42.35 20.35 -0.80
C ALA A 46 41.17 21.29 -1.07
N LEU A 47 40.48 21.13 -2.20
CA LEU A 47 39.32 21.93 -2.59
C LEU A 47 38.10 21.66 -1.70
N ILE A 48 37.85 20.39 -1.36
CA ILE A 48 36.78 19.99 -0.43
C ILE A 48 37.03 20.54 0.98
N ASN A 49 38.26 20.46 1.48
CA ASN A 49 38.61 20.97 2.80
C ASN A 49 38.48 22.51 2.85
N GLY A 50 38.89 23.23 1.80
CA GLY A 50 38.68 24.67 1.69
C GLY A 50 37.19 25.05 1.70
N ALA A 51 36.36 24.33 0.94
CA ALA A 51 34.92 24.55 0.92
C ALA A 51 34.25 24.28 2.28
N ARG A 52 34.73 23.28 3.02
CA ARG A 52 34.25 22.95 4.37
C ARG A 52 34.59 24.05 5.37
N GLU A 53 35.83 24.55 5.38
CA GLU A 53 36.24 25.64 6.27
C GLU A 53 35.45 26.93 5.99
N GLU A 54 35.17 27.22 4.71
CA GLU A 54 34.36 28.37 4.35
C GLU A 54 32.91 28.20 4.83
N MET A 55 32.33 27.00 4.70
CA MET A 55 30.98 26.70 5.16
C MET A 55 30.85 26.79 6.69
N ASP A 56 31.82 26.25 7.43
CA ASP A 56 31.89 26.33 8.89
C ASP A 56 32.03 27.79 9.37
N SER A 57 32.81 28.61 8.66
CA SER A 57 32.92 30.05 8.95
C SER A 57 31.62 30.81 8.68
N ARG A 58 30.83 30.42 7.66
CA ARG A 58 29.52 31.00 7.35
C ARG A 58 28.50 30.58 8.41
N PHE A 59 28.51 29.33 8.84
CA PHE A 59 27.67 28.82 9.92
C PHE A 59 27.96 29.50 11.25
N ALA A 60 29.23 29.68 11.62
CA ALA A 60 29.60 30.39 12.85
C ALA A 60 29.13 31.86 12.84
N ARG A 61 29.23 32.55 11.69
CA ARG A 61 28.68 33.91 11.52
C ARG A 61 27.17 33.95 11.60
N LEU A 62 26.48 32.93 11.08
CA LEU A 62 25.03 32.82 11.13
C LEU A 62 24.55 32.60 12.57
N ILE A 63 25.19 31.69 13.32
CA ILE A 63 24.90 31.43 14.74
C ILE A 63 25.09 32.71 15.55
N LYS A 64 26.19 33.44 15.32
CA LYS A 64 26.44 34.73 16.00
C LYS A 64 25.34 35.76 15.71
N ARG A 65 24.87 35.87 14.46
CA ARG A 65 23.75 36.76 14.10
C ARG A 65 22.43 36.33 14.72
N VAL A 66 22.18 35.02 14.84
CA VAL A 66 20.98 34.49 15.48
C VAL A 66 21.02 34.78 16.98
N ASP A 67 22.16 34.61 17.64
CA ASP A 67 22.32 34.95 19.07
C ASP A 67 22.18 36.46 19.30
N GLU A 68 22.77 37.31 18.46
CA GLU A 68 22.60 38.78 18.52
C GLU A 68 21.13 39.19 18.32
N LEU A 69 20.38 38.52 17.43
CA LEU A 69 18.95 38.73 17.23
C LEU A 69 18.11 38.26 18.42
N MET A 70 18.48 37.13 19.03
CA MET A 70 17.80 36.56 20.20
C MET A 70 18.02 37.41 21.45
N GLU A 71 19.23 37.95 21.67
CA GLU A 71 19.51 38.89 22.75
C GLU A 71 18.78 40.23 22.53
N GLY A 72 18.74 40.73 21.29
CA GLY A 72 17.97 41.93 20.92
C GLY A 72 16.46 41.76 21.19
N ALA A 73 15.89 40.63 20.77
CA ALA A 73 14.47 40.31 20.99
C ALA A 73 14.13 40.10 22.48
N GLY A 74 15.04 39.51 23.25
CA GLY A 74 14.91 39.33 24.70
C GLY A 74 14.91 40.65 25.48
N GLN A 75 15.75 41.62 25.07
CA GLN A 75 15.77 42.96 25.67
C GLN A 75 14.53 43.80 25.31
N GLN A 76 14.00 43.62 24.10
CA GLN A 76 12.79 44.30 23.65
C GLN A 76 11.55 43.76 24.38
N THR A 77 11.40 42.43 24.49
CA THR A 77 10.29 41.79 25.21
C THR A 77 10.32 42.08 26.71
N THR A 78 11.49 42.13 27.36
CA THR A 78 11.60 42.52 28.78
C THR A 78 11.32 44.01 29.01
N LYS A 79 11.69 44.91 28.09
CA LYS A 79 11.29 46.32 28.13
C LYS A 79 9.77 46.50 27.94
N SER A 80 9.16 45.75 27.02
CA SER A 80 7.71 45.74 26.78
C SER A 80 6.95 45.23 28.00
N LEU A 81 7.43 44.15 28.62
CA LEU A 81 6.83 43.56 29.82
C LEU A 81 6.97 44.49 31.03
N ARG A 82 8.10 45.20 31.20
CA ARG A 82 8.28 46.24 32.24
C ARG A 82 7.47 47.52 31.99
N ARG A 83 7.07 47.80 30.75
CA ARG A 83 6.11 48.89 30.42
C ARG A 83 4.68 48.45 30.75
N ALA A 84 4.29 47.24 30.37
CA ALA A 84 2.98 46.67 30.69
C ALA A 84 2.77 46.50 32.20
N LEU A 85 3.78 46.03 32.94
CA LEU A 85 3.73 45.91 34.41
C LEU A 85 3.72 47.27 35.13
N ARG A 86 4.23 48.33 34.51
CA ARG A 86 4.12 49.70 35.04
C ARG A 86 2.77 50.34 34.73
N GLY A 87 2.15 50.00 33.59
CA GLY A 87 0.77 50.40 33.26
C GLY A 87 -0.26 49.72 34.17
N GLY A 88 -0.13 48.41 34.39
CA GLY A 88 -1.06 47.64 35.24
C GLY A 88 -1.01 47.96 36.73
N LYS A 89 0.05 48.65 37.22
CA LYS A 89 0.15 49.11 38.61
C LYS A 89 -0.53 50.46 38.87
N ALA A 90 -0.91 51.20 37.81
CA ALA A 90 -1.65 52.45 37.91
C ALA A 90 -3.18 52.25 37.92
N GLU A 91 -3.68 51.08 37.53
CA GLU A 91 -5.12 50.77 37.45
C GLU A 91 -5.65 49.92 38.61
N LEU A 92 -4.79 49.45 39.53
CA LEU A 92 -5.19 48.62 40.69
C LEU A 92 -5.38 49.42 42.00
N GLY A 93 -5.75 50.69 41.89
CA GLY A 93 -5.86 51.62 43.01
C GLY A 93 -7.19 52.36 43.11
N SER A 94 -8.33 51.77 42.75
CA SER A 94 -9.64 52.30 43.13
C SER A 94 -10.79 51.31 42.86
N GLY A 95 -11.59 51.02 43.88
CA GLY A 95 -12.96 50.50 43.71
C GLY A 95 -13.19 49.05 44.15
N VAL A 96 -13.19 48.82 45.47
CA VAL A 96 -13.88 47.70 46.10
C VAL A 96 -15.35 48.09 46.25
N ASP A 97 -16.26 47.32 45.67
CA ASP A 97 -17.58 46.97 46.23
C ASP A 97 -18.33 46.02 45.28
N GLY A 98 -18.73 44.85 45.78
CA GLY A 98 -19.55 43.89 45.05
C GLY A 98 -21.00 43.88 45.52
N PRO A 99 -21.96 43.48 44.65
CA PRO A 99 -23.05 42.67 45.17
C PRO A 99 -23.58 41.54 44.26
N ARG A 100 -23.76 40.39 44.93
CA ARG A 100 -24.95 39.50 45.03
C ARG A 100 -25.56 38.78 43.81
N LYS A 101 -25.65 37.46 44.05
CA LYS A 101 -26.54 36.43 43.48
C LYS A 101 -27.99 36.89 43.30
N GLY A 102 -28.59 36.50 42.17
CA GLY A 102 -30.02 36.54 41.91
C GLY A 102 -30.42 35.55 40.81
N GLU A 103 -30.41 34.25 41.12
CA GLU A 103 -31.19 33.25 40.36
C GLU A 103 -32.58 33.16 40.99
N SER A 104 -33.59 33.71 40.30
CA SER A 104 -34.99 33.52 40.66
C SER A 104 -35.57 32.33 39.90
N ARG A 105 -35.85 31.25 40.66
CA ARG A 105 -36.85 30.24 40.33
C ARG A 105 -38.20 30.90 40.07
N SER A 106 -38.89 30.49 39.00
CA SER A 106 -40.36 30.36 39.02
C SER A 106 -40.73 28.89 38.85
N LYS A 107 -41.66 28.45 39.70
CA LYS A 107 -42.19 27.09 39.80
C LYS A 107 -43.45 26.94 38.93
N GLY A 108 -43.69 25.72 38.47
CA GLY A 108 -45.02 25.11 38.56
C GLY A 108 -45.76 24.91 37.23
N GLY A 109 -46.01 23.64 36.89
CA GLY A 109 -46.93 23.26 35.82
C GLY A 109 -46.88 21.76 35.51
N ARG A 110 -47.39 20.91 36.41
CA ARG A 110 -47.80 19.54 36.07
C ARG A 110 -49.01 19.65 35.13
N GLY A 111 -48.76 19.58 33.83
CA GLY A 111 -49.78 19.41 32.80
C GLY A 111 -49.55 18.08 32.11
N ARG A 112 -50.39 17.10 32.43
CA ARG A 112 -50.58 15.89 31.64
C ARG A 112 -51.33 16.33 30.38
N THR A 113 -50.61 16.56 29.29
CA THR A 113 -51.19 16.62 27.95
C THR A 113 -50.30 15.76 27.05
N GLY A 114 -50.85 14.64 26.59
CA GLY A 114 -50.25 13.87 25.52
C GLY A 114 -50.21 14.74 24.28
N GLY A 115 -49.06 15.35 24.02
CA GLY A 115 -48.70 15.91 22.73
C GLY A 115 -48.03 14.81 21.93
N SER A 116 -48.57 14.50 20.77
CA SER A 116 -47.87 13.77 19.71
C SER A 116 -46.47 14.37 19.52
N ASP A 117 -45.42 13.56 19.73
CA ASP A 117 -44.02 13.93 19.50
C ASP A 117 -43.88 14.44 18.05
N GLY A 118 -43.77 15.77 17.90
CA GLY A 118 -43.55 16.40 16.60
C GLY A 118 -42.19 15.98 16.02
N GLY A 119 -42.18 15.65 14.73
CA GLY A 119 -41.00 15.14 14.01
C GLY A 119 -39.74 16.01 14.15
N PHE A 120 -38.57 15.39 14.02
CA PHE A 120 -37.27 16.04 14.15
C PHE A 120 -37.07 17.14 13.09
N LYS A 121 -37.10 18.42 13.49
CA LYS A 121 -36.85 19.59 12.61
C LYS A 121 -35.52 20.28 12.96
N TRP A 122 -34.59 20.33 12.00
CA TRP A 122 -33.27 20.96 12.15
C TRP A 122 -33.23 22.37 11.56
N VAL A 123 -32.69 23.33 12.31
CA VAL A 123 -32.55 24.75 11.90
C VAL A 123 -31.08 25.07 11.61
N PHE A 124 -30.82 25.56 10.40
CA PHE A 124 -29.49 26.01 9.98
C PHE A 124 -29.19 27.40 10.52
N THR A 125 -28.03 27.56 11.16
CA THR A 125 -27.58 28.85 11.69
C THR A 125 -26.16 29.18 11.24
N PRO A 126 -25.87 30.45 10.91
CA PRO A 126 -24.55 30.86 10.46
C PRO A 126 -23.54 30.69 11.60
N CYS A 127 -22.49 29.90 11.36
CA CYS A 127 -21.47 29.62 12.37
C CYS A 127 -20.16 29.14 11.74
N LYS A 128 -19.05 29.40 12.44
CA LYS A 128 -17.72 28.90 12.04
C LYS A 128 -17.53 27.46 12.52
N SER A 129 -16.73 26.67 11.80
CA SER A 129 -16.40 25.31 12.23
C SER A 129 -15.68 25.32 13.58
N LYS A 130 -15.93 24.29 14.42
CA LYS A 130 -15.44 24.27 15.81
C LYS A 130 -13.92 24.35 15.89
N LEU A 131 -13.22 23.65 15.01
CA LEU A 131 -11.76 23.60 14.99
C LEU A 131 -11.16 24.91 14.50
N THR A 132 -11.80 25.62 13.55
CA THR A 132 -11.40 26.99 13.20
C THR A 132 -11.53 27.94 14.39
N GLN A 133 -12.56 27.79 15.21
CA GLN A 133 -12.71 28.58 16.44
C GLN A 133 -11.61 28.24 17.47
N MET A 134 -11.23 26.96 17.58
CA MET A 134 -10.19 26.53 18.52
C MET A 134 -8.79 26.92 18.09
N LEU A 135 -8.48 26.89 16.79
CA LEU A 135 -7.19 27.33 16.24
C LEU A 135 -6.95 28.84 16.43
N ALA A 136 -7.99 29.61 16.76
CA ALA A 136 -7.82 31.01 17.16
C ALA A 136 -7.16 31.14 18.55
N ILE A 137 -7.21 30.09 19.38
CA ILE A 137 -6.55 30.03 20.68
C ILE A 137 -5.10 29.56 20.46
N ARG A 138 -4.14 30.26 21.08
CA ARG A 138 -2.69 30.09 20.87
C ARG A 138 -2.19 28.66 21.11
N ASP A 139 -2.74 27.97 22.09
CA ASP A 139 -2.26 26.64 22.48
C ASP A 139 -2.59 25.59 21.40
N TYR A 140 -3.79 25.65 20.81
CA TYR A 140 -4.16 24.76 19.72
C TYR A 140 -3.45 25.08 18.40
N ALA A 141 -3.16 26.37 18.14
CA ALA A 141 -2.34 26.77 17.01
C ALA A 141 -0.92 26.17 17.10
N THR A 142 -0.35 26.09 18.30
CA THR A 142 0.95 25.44 18.54
C THR A 142 0.91 23.96 18.19
N ILE A 143 -0.14 23.24 18.61
CA ILE A 143 -0.32 21.82 18.30
C ILE A 143 -0.42 21.62 16.77
N HIS A 144 -1.20 22.45 16.08
CA HIS A 144 -1.29 22.41 14.62
C HIS A 144 0.08 22.59 13.96
N ASN A 145 0.85 23.60 14.39
CA ASN A 145 2.18 23.85 13.83
C ASN A 145 3.17 22.71 14.11
N LEU A 146 3.05 22.04 15.26
CA LEU A 146 3.82 20.84 15.57
C LEU A 146 3.51 19.71 14.58
N PHE A 147 2.23 19.44 14.31
CA PHE A 147 1.84 18.42 13.33
C PHE A 147 2.38 18.73 11.92
N VAL A 148 2.24 19.99 11.48
CA VAL A 148 2.79 20.44 10.20
C VAL A 148 4.30 20.25 10.15
N THR A 149 5.01 20.58 11.23
CA THR A 149 6.47 20.41 11.33
C THR A 149 6.86 18.92 11.24
N VAL A 150 6.14 18.03 11.92
CA VAL A 150 6.38 16.58 11.85
C VAL A 150 6.17 16.04 10.44
N ILE A 151 5.12 16.50 9.73
CA ILE A 151 4.88 16.09 8.33
C ILE A 151 6.01 16.57 7.42
N ILE A 152 6.48 17.81 7.59
CA ILE A 152 7.61 18.35 6.82
C ILE A 152 8.88 17.55 7.11
N MET A 153 9.17 17.26 8.38
CA MET A 153 10.34 16.45 8.76
C MET A 153 10.28 15.04 8.20
N ALA A 154 9.11 14.38 8.25
CA ALA A 154 8.93 13.05 7.66
C ALA A 154 9.07 13.06 6.13
N GLY A 155 8.54 14.10 5.47
CA GLY A 155 8.70 14.30 4.03
C GLY A 155 10.15 14.54 3.63
N LEU A 156 10.89 15.35 4.40
CA LEU A 156 12.33 15.54 4.21
C LEU A 156 13.10 14.24 4.40
N ASN A 157 12.72 13.41 5.38
CA ASN A 157 13.37 12.11 5.59
C ASN A 157 13.21 11.18 4.38
N ILE A 158 12.00 11.09 3.81
CA ILE A 158 11.76 10.29 2.59
C ILE A 158 12.50 10.89 1.41
N PHE A 159 12.47 12.22 1.25
CA PHE A 159 13.21 12.89 0.18
C PHE A 159 14.71 12.57 0.25
N ILE A 160 15.30 12.58 1.44
CA ILE A 160 16.70 12.24 1.66
C ILE A 160 16.94 10.76 1.34
N GLN A 161 16.07 9.86 1.79
CA GLN A 161 16.15 8.42 1.48
C GLN A 161 16.08 8.17 -0.03
N ASP A 162 15.09 8.73 -0.72
CA ASP A 162 14.92 8.61 -2.16
C ASP A 162 16.10 9.24 -2.92
N PHE A 163 16.67 10.35 -2.43
CA PHE A 163 17.87 10.95 -3.02
C PHE A 163 19.09 10.02 -2.92
N PHE A 164 19.29 9.39 -1.76
CA PHE A 164 20.38 8.44 -1.58
C PHE A 164 20.16 7.13 -2.33
N GLU A 165 18.92 6.67 -2.50
CA GLU A 165 18.60 5.43 -3.20
C GLU A 165 18.60 5.60 -4.74
N SER A 166 18.04 6.69 -5.25
CA SER A 166 17.86 6.93 -6.70
C SER A 166 18.95 7.80 -7.33
N GLY A 167 19.71 8.55 -6.53
CA GLY A 167 20.67 9.56 -7.02
C GLY A 167 20.00 10.77 -7.70
N THR A 168 18.67 10.87 -7.69
CA THR A 168 17.92 11.97 -8.30
C THR A 168 17.15 12.76 -7.24
N LEU A 169 16.90 14.05 -7.50
CA LEU A 169 16.12 14.92 -6.62
C LEU A 169 14.59 14.69 -6.75
N PHE A 170 14.15 13.66 -7.48
CA PHE A 170 12.74 13.40 -7.70
C PHE A 170 12.21 12.41 -6.68
N VAL A 171 11.18 12.82 -5.92
CA VAL A 171 10.43 11.93 -5.03
C VAL A 171 9.66 10.93 -5.89
N ASP A 172 9.75 9.65 -5.54
CA ASP A 172 8.98 8.61 -6.20
C ASP A 172 7.48 8.73 -5.85
N LEU A 173 6.68 9.26 -6.77
CA LEU A 173 5.23 9.41 -6.61
C LEU A 173 4.43 8.28 -7.26
N SER A 174 5.10 7.19 -7.67
CA SER A 174 4.47 6.07 -8.38
C SER A 174 3.26 5.50 -7.65
N LEU A 175 3.33 5.35 -6.32
CA LEU A 175 2.22 4.84 -5.52
C LEU A 175 0.97 5.74 -5.59
N ILE A 176 1.15 7.07 -5.59
CA ILE A 176 0.01 8.00 -5.71
C ILE A 176 -0.60 7.88 -7.11
N TRP A 177 0.24 7.86 -8.15
CA TRP A 177 -0.22 7.70 -9.52
C TRP A 177 -0.94 6.38 -9.76
N TRP A 178 -0.46 5.30 -9.14
CA TRP A 178 -1.12 4.00 -9.21
C TRP A 178 -2.45 3.99 -8.42
N CYS A 179 -2.47 4.52 -7.20
CA CYS A 179 -3.69 4.60 -6.37
C CYS A 179 -4.81 5.43 -7.03
N PHE A 180 -4.45 6.51 -7.71
CA PHE A 180 -5.36 7.40 -8.44
C PHE A 180 -5.36 7.17 -9.96
N GLY A 181 -4.96 5.97 -10.40
CA GLY A 181 -4.98 5.61 -11.81
C GLY A 181 -6.38 5.66 -12.42
N GLN A 182 -6.44 5.69 -13.76
CA GLN A 182 -7.69 5.75 -14.56
C GLN A 182 -8.60 6.94 -14.18
N PHE A 183 -7.99 8.08 -13.84
CA PHE A 183 -8.70 9.28 -13.40
C PHE A 183 -9.72 9.80 -14.43
N ASP A 184 -9.37 9.74 -15.72
CA ASP A 184 -10.24 10.09 -16.84
C ASP A 184 -11.55 9.28 -16.84
N THR A 185 -11.42 7.97 -16.62
CA THR A 185 -12.56 7.04 -16.56
C THR A 185 -13.44 7.35 -15.35
N VAL A 186 -12.85 7.59 -14.18
CA VAL A 186 -13.58 7.92 -12.95
C VAL A 186 -14.37 9.21 -13.09
N ILE A 187 -13.78 10.25 -13.70
CA ILE A 187 -14.46 11.52 -13.93
C ILE A 187 -15.63 11.36 -14.91
N LEU A 188 -15.45 10.59 -15.98
CA LEU A 188 -16.54 10.29 -16.91
C LEU A 188 -17.69 9.56 -16.20
N MET A 189 -17.37 8.54 -15.41
CA MET A 189 -18.36 7.82 -14.60
C MET A 189 -19.09 8.76 -13.63
N TRP A 190 -18.37 9.70 -13.02
CA TRP A 190 -18.95 10.69 -12.12
C TRP A 190 -19.94 11.61 -12.86
N PHE A 191 -19.61 12.09 -14.06
CA PHE A 191 -20.55 12.90 -14.85
C PHE A 191 -21.80 12.12 -15.25
N VAL A 192 -21.67 10.84 -15.60
CA VAL A 192 -22.82 9.96 -15.90
C VAL A 192 -23.70 9.79 -14.67
N LEU A 193 -23.10 9.51 -13.51
CA LEU A 193 -23.81 9.35 -12.24
C LEU A 193 -24.48 10.65 -11.79
N PHE A 194 -23.78 11.78 -11.91
CA PHE A 194 -24.29 13.10 -11.58
C PHE A 194 -25.45 13.49 -12.51
N GLY A 195 -25.32 13.26 -13.82
CA GLY A 195 -26.38 13.46 -14.80
C GLY A 195 -27.61 12.57 -14.51
N ALA A 196 -27.39 11.30 -14.18
CA ALA A 196 -28.46 10.39 -13.80
C ALA A 196 -29.24 10.90 -12.58
N SER A 197 -28.58 11.55 -11.60
CA SER A 197 -29.24 12.06 -10.40
C SER A 197 -30.45 12.99 -10.68
N TYR A 198 -30.43 13.75 -11.79
CA TYR A 198 -31.53 14.64 -12.19
C TYR A 198 -32.80 13.90 -12.63
N ALA A 199 -32.72 12.60 -12.91
CA ALA A 199 -33.90 11.77 -13.19
C ALA A 199 -34.89 11.70 -12.01
N ILE A 200 -34.49 12.14 -10.80
CA ILE A 200 -35.40 12.24 -9.66
C ILE A 200 -36.43 13.37 -9.80
N LEU A 201 -36.10 14.47 -10.50
CA LEU A 201 -36.98 15.63 -10.62
C LEU A 201 -38.37 15.29 -11.21
N PRO A 202 -38.49 14.52 -12.32
CA PRO A 202 -39.79 14.10 -12.82
C PRO A 202 -40.52 13.13 -11.87
N ILE A 203 -39.79 12.25 -11.16
CA ILE A 203 -40.40 11.34 -10.19
C ILE A 203 -41.00 12.13 -9.00
N ALA A 204 -40.26 13.12 -8.50
CA ALA A 204 -40.74 14.03 -7.47
C ALA A 204 -41.98 14.79 -7.95
N TYR A 205 -41.95 15.34 -9.18
CA TYR A 205 -43.10 16.02 -9.77
C TYR A 205 -44.36 15.15 -9.82
N VAL A 206 -44.25 13.89 -10.28
CA VAL A 206 -45.39 12.96 -10.33
C VAL A 206 -45.91 12.65 -8.92
N CYS A 207 -45.03 12.51 -7.94
CA CYS A 207 -45.43 12.35 -6.53
C CYS A 207 -46.21 13.57 -5.99
N HIS A 208 -45.91 14.79 -6.47
CA HIS A 208 -46.57 16.03 -6.05
C HIS A 208 -47.90 16.27 -6.76
N CYS A 209 -47.94 16.15 -8.08
CA CYS A 209 -49.08 16.57 -8.88
C CYS A 209 -50.14 15.48 -9.05
N SER A 210 -49.80 14.21 -8.80
CA SER A 210 -50.77 13.12 -8.91
C SER A 210 -51.70 13.06 -7.70
N MET A 211 -53.01 13.15 -7.98
CA MET A 211 -54.04 12.92 -6.97
C MET A 211 -54.30 11.44 -6.67
N SER A 212 -53.88 10.51 -7.56
CA SER A 212 -54.19 9.09 -7.38
C SER A 212 -53.18 8.38 -6.47
N ARG A 213 -53.68 7.65 -5.46
CA ARG A 213 -52.85 6.86 -4.53
C ARG A 213 -52.00 5.82 -5.28
N ALA A 214 -52.57 5.18 -6.30
CA ALA A 214 -51.89 4.17 -7.10
C ALA A 214 -50.64 4.72 -7.81
N LEU A 215 -50.72 5.91 -8.42
CA LEU A 215 -49.58 6.51 -9.12
C LEU A 215 -48.49 6.97 -8.15
N ARG A 216 -48.86 7.44 -6.94
CA ARG A 216 -47.88 7.73 -5.88
C ARG A 216 -47.14 6.47 -5.42
N CYS A 217 -47.86 5.37 -5.18
CA CYS A 217 -47.22 4.09 -4.84
C CYS A 217 -46.28 3.62 -5.95
N ALA A 218 -46.72 3.70 -7.22
CA ALA A 218 -45.90 3.35 -8.38
C ALA A 218 -44.62 4.22 -8.46
N ALA A 219 -44.72 5.52 -8.22
CA ALA A 219 -43.58 6.43 -8.22
C ALA A 219 -42.57 6.15 -7.09
N VAL A 220 -43.05 5.80 -5.89
CA VAL A 220 -42.18 5.37 -4.77
C VAL A 220 -41.50 4.04 -5.08
N CYS A 221 -42.21 3.06 -5.66
CA CYS A 221 -41.61 1.81 -6.11
C CYS A 221 -40.55 2.06 -7.20
N ALA A 222 -40.84 2.93 -8.17
CA ALA A 222 -39.88 3.32 -9.20
C ALA A 222 -38.63 3.99 -8.60
N TYR A 223 -38.80 4.86 -7.61
CA TYR A 223 -37.69 5.45 -6.85
C TYR A 223 -36.83 4.40 -6.13
N ALA A 224 -37.47 3.43 -5.46
CA ALA A 224 -36.74 2.37 -4.76
C ALA A 224 -35.91 1.51 -5.73
N VAL A 225 -36.50 1.12 -6.87
CA VAL A 225 -35.80 0.41 -7.95
C VAL A 225 -34.66 1.26 -8.52
N TYR A 226 -34.89 2.56 -8.72
CA TYR A 226 -33.88 3.48 -9.21
C TYR A 226 -32.68 3.59 -8.26
N GLN A 227 -32.91 3.75 -6.95
CA GLN A 227 -31.83 3.80 -5.97
C GLN A 227 -31.03 2.49 -5.92
N LEU A 228 -31.71 1.33 -5.91
CA LEU A 228 -31.04 0.03 -5.94
C LEU A 228 -30.22 -0.14 -7.23
N GLY A 229 -30.77 0.28 -8.37
CA GLY A 229 -30.09 0.32 -9.65
C GLY A 229 -28.83 1.17 -9.64
N LEU A 230 -28.85 2.35 -9.01
CA LEU A 230 -27.67 3.21 -8.86
C LEU A 230 -26.56 2.54 -8.04
N TYR A 231 -26.89 1.91 -6.90
CA TYR A 231 -25.90 1.17 -6.11
C TYR A 231 -25.35 -0.05 -6.88
N ALA A 232 -26.21 -0.82 -7.54
CA ALA A 232 -25.79 -1.99 -8.31
C ALA A 232 -24.90 -1.59 -9.51
N ALA A 233 -25.31 -0.59 -10.28
CA ALA A 233 -24.57 -0.11 -11.44
C ALA A 233 -23.21 0.47 -11.06
N ALA A 234 -23.13 1.24 -9.97
CA ALA A 234 -21.86 1.79 -9.51
C ALA A 234 -20.89 0.70 -9.06
N GLY A 235 -21.35 -0.23 -8.21
CA GLY A 235 -20.53 -1.36 -7.76
C GLY A 235 -20.07 -2.25 -8.91
N TYR A 236 -20.95 -2.51 -9.88
CA TYR A 236 -20.62 -3.25 -11.10
C TYR A 236 -19.58 -2.53 -11.95
N ALA A 237 -19.73 -1.20 -12.15
CA ALA A 237 -18.80 -0.41 -12.96
C ALA A 237 -17.39 -0.38 -12.36
N VAL A 238 -17.25 -0.15 -11.05
CA VAL A 238 -15.95 -0.17 -10.37
C VAL A 238 -15.25 -1.52 -10.55
N ARG A 239 -16.01 -2.62 -10.47
CA ARG A 239 -15.46 -3.96 -10.58
C ARG A 239 -15.10 -4.36 -12.00
N ARG A 240 -15.95 -4.02 -12.98
CA ARG A 240 -15.70 -4.33 -14.40
C ARG A 240 -14.51 -3.57 -14.96
N LEU A 241 -14.32 -2.33 -14.54
CA LEU A 241 -13.24 -1.46 -15.00
C LEU A 241 -11.94 -1.66 -14.20
N GLU A 242 -11.97 -2.54 -13.18
CA GLU A 242 -10.84 -2.86 -12.31
C GLU A 242 -10.14 -1.61 -11.76
N LEU A 243 -10.94 -0.65 -11.26
CA LEU A 243 -10.41 0.62 -10.79
C LEU A 243 -9.42 0.41 -9.62
N PRO A 244 -8.33 1.19 -9.56
CA PRO A 244 -7.44 1.21 -8.40
C PRO A 244 -8.18 1.57 -7.10
N PRO A 245 -7.67 1.14 -5.93
CA PRO A 245 -8.43 1.17 -4.68
C PRO A 245 -8.84 2.58 -4.24
N ALA A 246 -7.99 3.60 -4.41
CA ALA A 246 -8.34 4.97 -4.01
C ALA A 246 -9.33 5.63 -4.99
N SER A 247 -9.12 5.44 -6.30
CA SER A 247 -10.07 5.84 -7.35
C SER A 247 -11.45 5.20 -7.15
N GLY A 248 -11.50 3.89 -6.92
CA GLY A 248 -12.73 3.14 -6.62
C GLY A 248 -13.41 3.65 -5.35
N LEU A 249 -12.67 3.82 -4.25
CA LEU A 249 -13.21 4.36 -3.00
C LEU A 249 -13.82 5.75 -3.18
N ALA A 250 -13.14 6.65 -3.90
CA ALA A 250 -13.63 7.99 -4.16
C ALA A 250 -14.96 7.96 -4.93
N PHE A 251 -15.07 7.13 -5.97
CA PHE A 251 -16.30 6.99 -6.74
C PHE A 251 -17.46 6.41 -5.91
N MET A 252 -17.20 5.37 -5.09
CA MET A 252 -18.22 4.76 -4.22
C MET A 252 -18.72 5.73 -3.13
N LEU A 253 -17.83 6.55 -2.58
CA LEU A 253 -18.20 7.62 -1.64
C LEU A 253 -19.07 8.68 -2.31
N GLU A 254 -18.72 9.09 -3.54
CA GLU A 254 -19.53 10.04 -4.32
C GLU A 254 -20.91 9.47 -4.68
N GLN A 255 -20.99 8.19 -5.02
CA GLN A 255 -22.25 7.51 -5.25
C GLN A 255 -23.14 7.49 -4.00
N THR A 256 -22.57 7.15 -2.84
CA THR A 256 -23.32 7.16 -1.58
C THR A 256 -23.77 8.58 -1.23
N ARG A 257 -22.91 9.59 -1.44
CA ARG A 257 -23.22 11.02 -1.23
C ARG A 257 -24.41 11.45 -2.08
N ILE A 258 -24.39 11.16 -3.38
CA ILE A 258 -25.46 11.50 -4.32
C ILE A 258 -26.76 10.78 -3.92
N SER A 259 -26.71 9.48 -3.62
CA SER A 259 -27.88 8.70 -3.21
C SER A 259 -28.56 9.26 -1.96
N MET A 260 -27.79 9.61 -0.93
CA MET A 260 -28.31 10.24 0.30
C MET A 260 -29.00 11.59 0.02
N LYS A 261 -28.43 12.39 -0.89
CA LYS A 261 -29.02 13.67 -1.29
C LYS A 261 -30.31 13.50 -2.08
N ILE A 262 -30.35 12.57 -3.05
CA ILE A 262 -31.56 12.23 -3.81
C ILE A 262 -32.69 11.86 -2.83
N HIS A 263 -32.40 11.02 -1.82
CA HIS A 263 -33.40 10.62 -0.83
C HIS A 263 -33.93 11.81 -0.02
N SER A 264 -33.03 12.67 0.47
CA SER A 264 -33.42 13.85 1.24
C SER A 264 -34.27 14.82 0.42
N TYR A 265 -33.91 15.04 -0.85
CA TYR A 265 -34.70 15.87 -1.76
C TYR A 265 -36.12 15.32 -1.93
N LEU A 266 -36.27 14.03 -2.25
CA LEU A 266 -37.60 13.43 -2.45
C LEU A 266 -38.46 13.49 -1.17
N ARG A 267 -37.86 13.19 -0.01
CA ARG A 267 -38.58 13.14 1.28
C ARG A 267 -39.04 14.51 1.75
N GLU A 268 -38.20 15.54 1.63
CA GLU A 268 -38.52 16.91 2.08
C GLU A 268 -39.33 17.69 1.03
N SER A 269 -39.31 17.26 -0.24
CA SER A 269 -40.20 17.83 -1.25
C SER A 269 -41.64 17.35 -1.04
N TYR A 270 -41.86 16.15 -0.48
CA TYR A 270 -43.20 15.60 -0.19
C TYR A 270 -43.94 16.51 0.81
N PRO A 271 -45.16 16.99 0.50
CA PRO A 271 -45.79 18.05 1.27
C PRO A 271 -46.16 17.54 2.67
N ALA A 272 -45.47 18.04 3.68
CA ALA A 272 -46.17 18.46 4.88
C ALA A 272 -46.78 19.84 4.56
N ASP A 273 -48.04 20.06 4.91
CA ASP A 273 -48.75 21.33 4.72
C ASP A 273 -47.83 22.53 5.01
N SER A 274 -47.84 23.47 4.07
CA SER A 274 -46.76 24.40 3.73
C SER A 274 -46.44 25.51 4.75
N ASP A 275 -46.86 25.40 6.01
CA ASP A 275 -46.64 26.44 7.02
C ASP A 275 -45.81 25.98 8.23
N ASP A 276 -45.40 24.72 8.31
CA ASP A 276 -44.90 24.16 9.58
C ASP A 276 -43.37 24.02 9.67
N TYR A 277 -42.60 24.41 8.65
CA TYR A 277 -41.13 24.37 8.73
C TYR A 277 -40.55 25.70 9.24
N PRO A 278 -39.78 25.70 10.35
CA PRO A 278 -39.15 26.91 10.84
C PRO A 278 -38.19 27.45 9.79
N HIS A 279 -38.51 28.63 9.24
CA HIS A 279 -37.61 29.36 8.35
C HIS A 279 -36.23 29.50 9.01
N SER A 280 -35.17 29.49 8.20
CA SER A 280 -33.81 29.76 8.69
C SER A 280 -33.79 31.14 9.35
N THR A 281 -33.71 31.19 10.68
CA THR A 281 -33.72 32.45 11.42
C THR A 281 -32.34 33.10 11.32
N VAL A 282 -32.26 34.18 10.55
CA VAL A 282 -31.13 35.11 10.64
C VAL A 282 -31.43 36.03 11.82
N ALA A 283 -30.68 35.91 12.91
CA ALA A 283 -30.76 36.90 13.99
C ALA A 283 -30.34 38.27 13.42
N ALA A 284 -31.26 39.25 13.49
CA ALA A 284 -31.02 40.63 13.08
C ALA A 284 -29.77 41.15 13.81
N GLY A 285 -28.71 41.47 13.04
CA GLY A 285 -27.44 41.99 13.57
C GLY A 285 -26.21 41.12 13.38
N THR A 286 -26.32 39.92 12.79
CA THR A 286 -25.12 39.08 12.53
C THR A 286 -24.43 39.48 11.22
N LEU A 287 -23.30 40.21 11.29
CA LEU A 287 -22.47 40.68 10.16
C LEU A 287 -21.95 39.59 9.17
N LEU A 288 -22.31 38.32 9.37
CA LEU A 288 -21.78 37.17 8.64
C LEU A 288 -22.75 36.57 7.61
N ALA A 289 -24.02 36.96 7.63
CA ALA A 289 -25.05 36.35 6.79
C ALA A 289 -25.64 37.37 5.79
N ALA A 290 -25.66 37.01 4.51
CA ALA A 290 -26.53 37.65 3.52
C ALA A 290 -27.97 37.13 3.71
N GLU A 291 -28.97 37.88 3.24
CA GLU A 291 -30.35 37.41 3.24
C GLU A 291 -30.46 36.04 2.54
N PRO A 292 -31.22 35.09 3.09
CA PRO A 292 -31.45 33.82 2.44
C PRO A 292 -32.18 34.06 1.13
N VAL A 293 -31.61 33.59 0.01
CA VAL A 293 -32.36 33.53 -1.26
C VAL A 293 -33.41 32.44 -1.08
N ALA A 294 -34.67 32.84 -0.97
CA ALA A 294 -35.81 31.94 -1.02
C ALA A 294 -36.20 31.75 -2.50
N PHE A 295 -36.28 30.50 -2.94
CA PHE A 295 -36.88 30.18 -4.23
C PHE A 295 -38.39 30.06 -4.03
N ASP A 296 -39.11 31.16 -4.27
CA ASP A 296 -40.57 31.19 -4.16
C ASP A 296 -41.21 30.74 -5.48
N GLY A 297 -42.15 29.80 -5.39
CA GLY A 297 -42.92 29.27 -6.52
C GLY A 297 -42.32 28.03 -7.21
N TRP A 298 -43.19 27.09 -7.59
CA TRP A 298 -42.79 25.85 -8.28
C TRP A 298 -42.63 26.13 -9.79
N THR A 299 -41.39 26.31 -10.25
CA THR A 299 -41.02 26.29 -11.67
C THR A 299 -39.86 25.32 -11.88
N LEU A 300 -39.82 24.65 -13.03
CA LEU A 300 -38.77 23.66 -13.30
C LEU A 300 -37.37 24.28 -13.24
N GLY A 301 -37.20 25.52 -13.72
CA GLY A 301 -35.92 26.24 -13.66
C GLY A 301 -35.45 26.50 -12.23
N ASN A 302 -36.34 26.99 -11.36
CA ASN A 302 -36.00 27.28 -9.96
C ASN A 302 -35.70 25.99 -9.17
N GLU A 303 -36.43 24.90 -9.43
CA GLU A 303 -36.18 23.61 -8.80
C GLU A 303 -34.86 22.99 -9.25
N VAL A 304 -34.51 23.09 -10.54
CA VAL A 304 -33.20 22.66 -11.05
C VAL A 304 -32.09 23.49 -10.39
N GLU A 305 -32.25 24.80 -10.23
CA GLU A 305 -31.25 25.66 -9.56
C GLU A 305 -31.07 25.28 -8.07
N ALA A 306 -32.18 25.18 -7.33
CA ALA A 306 -32.17 24.82 -5.91
C ALA A 306 -31.55 23.42 -5.68
N TYR A 307 -31.93 22.45 -6.51
CA TYR A 307 -31.39 21.09 -6.46
C TYR A 307 -29.90 21.05 -6.80
N THR A 308 -29.47 21.77 -7.84
CA THR A 308 -28.07 21.84 -8.25
C THR A 308 -27.22 22.48 -7.14
N TYR A 309 -27.70 23.55 -6.52
CA TYR A 309 -27.05 24.15 -5.37
C TYR A 309 -26.91 23.16 -4.21
N PHE A 310 -28.02 22.47 -3.87
CA PHE A 310 -28.02 21.45 -2.82
C PHE A 310 -27.04 20.32 -3.10
N MET A 311 -26.88 19.91 -4.37
CA MET A 311 -25.94 18.87 -4.76
C MET A 311 -24.48 19.21 -4.45
N PHE A 312 -24.08 20.48 -4.50
CA PHE A 312 -22.73 20.93 -4.11
C PHE A 312 -22.63 21.43 -2.67
N ALA A 313 -23.75 21.75 -2.02
CA ALA A 313 -23.75 22.20 -0.63
C ALA A 313 -23.20 21.10 0.32
N PRO A 314 -22.40 21.45 1.34
CA PRO A 314 -21.80 20.49 2.28
C PRO A 314 -22.79 20.04 3.37
N THR A 315 -24.01 19.66 2.97
CA THR A 315 -25.07 19.15 3.84
C THR A 315 -25.85 18.05 3.13
N PHE A 316 -26.42 17.12 3.91
CA PHE A 316 -27.30 16.05 3.40
C PHE A 316 -28.78 16.34 3.61
N LEU A 317 -29.15 17.39 4.35
CA LEU A 317 -30.54 17.78 4.57
C LEU A 317 -30.95 18.83 3.54
N TYR A 318 -31.96 18.51 2.72
CA TYR A 318 -32.55 19.43 1.76
C TYR A 318 -33.43 20.48 2.46
N ARG A 319 -33.24 21.75 2.08
CA ARG A 319 -34.08 22.90 2.43
C ARG A 319 -34.14 23.83 1.23
N ARG A 320 -35.27 24.53 1.07
CA ARG A 320 -35.43 25.55 0.02
C ARG A 320 -34.52 26.78 0.22
N SER A 321 -34.15 27.07 1.46
CA SER A 321 -33.28 28.20 1.79
C SER A 321 -32.18 27.79 2.78
N TYR A 322 -30.97 28.27 2.53
CA TYR A 322 -29.81 28.06 3.40
C TYR A 322 -29.19 29.40 3.80
N PRO A 323 -28.62 29.52 5.01
CA PRO A 323 -27.90 30.72 5.40
C PRO A 323 -26.63 30.86 4.56
N ARG A 324 -26.41 32.05 3.97
CA ARG A 324 -25.29 32.30 3.04
C ARG A 324 -24.29 33.31 3.57
N THR A 325 -23.01 33.13 3.23
CA THR A 325 -21.98 34.13 3.47
C THR A 325 -21.95 35.18 2.36
N TYR A 326 -21.66 36.43 2.72
CA TYR A 326 -21.69 37.57 1.78
C TYR A 326 -20.71 37.43 0.60
N ARG A 327 -19.48 36.96 0.84
CA ARG A 327 -18.42 36.84 -0.17
C ARG A 327 -17.64 35.53 -0.05
N THR A 328 -17.11 35.06 -1.17
CA THR A 328 -16.19 33.91 -1.23
C THR A 328 -14.75 34.39 -1.04
N ARG A 329 -14.04 33.84 -0.05
CA ARG A 329 -12.63 34.15 0.21
C ARG A 329 -11.71 33.10 -0.42
N TYR A 330 -11.27 33.34 -1.65
CA TYR A 330 -10.43 32.39 -2.40
C TYR A 330 -9.08 32.06 -1.74
N ALA A 331 -8.46 33.01 -1.03
CA ALA A 331 -7.23 32.72 -0.27
C ALA A 331 -7.45 31.67 0.82
N LEU A 332 -8.63 31.68 1.46
CA LEU A 332 -8.99 30.66 2.45
C LEU A 332 -9.27 29.31 1.79
N VAL A 333 -9.90 29.30 0.61
CA VAL A 333 -10.10 28.08 -0.20
C VAL A 333 -8.76 27.46 -0.58
N LEU A 334 -7.82 28.25 -1.11
CA LEU A 334 -6.49 27.77 -1.50
C LEU A 334 -5.74 27.17 -0.31
N ARG A 335 -5.84 27.79 0.87
CA ARG A 335 -5.29 27.23 2.10
C ARG A 335 -5.87 25.85 2.42
N TYR A 336 -7.20 25.69 2.37
CA TYR A 336 -7.82 24.39 2.62
C TYR A 336 -7.43 23.34 1.57
N ILE A 337 -7.30 23.73 0.29
CA ILE A 337 -6.80 22.83 -0.77
C ILE A 337 -5.36 22.40 -0.46
N ALA A 338 -4.49 23.31 -0.05
CA ALA A 338 -3.12 22.97 0.34
C ALA A 338 -3.08 22.04 1.56
N GLU A 339 -3.96 22.24 2.55
CA GLU A 339 -4.12 21.33 3.69
C GLU A 339 -4.56 19.92 3.25
N ILE A 340 -5.45 19.79 2.26
CA ILE A 340 -5.86 18.49 1.70
C ILE A 340 -4.69 17.79 1.00
N VAL A 341 -3.92 18.51 0.18
CA VAL A 341 -2.73 17.96 -0.49
C VAL A 341 -1.73 17.46 0.55
N ALA A 342 -1.52 18.22 1.63
CA ALA A 342 -0.65 17.80 2.74
C ALA A 342 -1.16 16.53 3.44
N VAL A 343 -2.48 16.39 3.62
CA VAL A 343 -3.09 15.16 4.19
C VAL A 343 -2.86 13.96 3.27
N VAL A 344 -3.07 14.09 1.95
CA VAL A 344 -2.83 13.01 0.99
C VAL A 344 -1.35 12.62 0.98
N TYR A 345 -0.44 13.58 1.01
CA TYR A 345 0.99 13.33 1.10
C TYR A 345 1.36 12.63 2.42
N CYS A 346 0.79 13.05 3.55
CA CYS A 346 1.00 12.36 4.83
C CYS A 346 0.50 10.91 4.79
N ALA A 347 -0.63 10.64 4.12
CA ALA A 347 -1.10 9.27 3.92
C ALA A 347 -0.10 8.44 3.09
N TYR A 348 0.44 9.02 2.02
CA TYR A 348 1.49 8.41 1.21
C TYR A 348 2.74 8.05 2.06
N ILE A 349 3.21 8.97 2.90
CA ILE A 349 4.33 8.72 3.83
C ILE A 349 4.06 7.49 4.70
N VAL A 350 2.88 7.42 5.32
CA VAL A 350 2.52 6.30 6.19
C VAL A 350 2.46 4.98 5.40
N PHE A 351 1.87 4.96 4.21
CA PHE A 351 1.81 3.75 3.39
C PHE A 351 3.19 3.29 2.90
N ARG A 352 4.13 4.20 2.62
CA ARG A 352 5.51 3.84 2.25
C ARG A 352 6.25 3.16 3.41
N TYR A 353 6.03 3.60 4.64
CA TYR A 353 6.63 2.98 5.82
C TYR A 353 6.01 1.64 6.21
N VAL A 354 4.68 1.54 6.19
CA VAL A 354 3.98 0.34 6.70
C VAL A 354 3.74 -0.71 5.59
N GLY A 355 3.68 -0.30 4.33
CA GLY A 355 3.42 -1.17 3.17
C GLY A 355 4.31 -2.41 3.10
N PRO A 356 5.66 -2.28 3.12
CA PRO A 356 6.56 -3.42 3.05
C PRO A 356 6.41 -4.39 4.24
N GLN A 357 6.01 -3.89 5.41
CA GLN A 357 5.77 -4.75 6.58
C GLN A 357 4.52 -5.60 6.39
N PHE A 358 3.47 -5.02 5.81
CA PHE A 358 2.22 -5.74 5.53
C PHE A 358 2.38 -6.74 4.40
N GLU A 359 3.14 -6.42 3.35
CA GLU A 359 3.44 -7.35 2.27
C GLU A 359 4.19 -8.59 2.80
N LYS A 360 5.25 -8.38 3.58
CA LYS A 360 5.99 -9.47 4.24
C LYS A 360 5.09 -10.27 5.20
N ALA A 361 4.27 -9.58 5.97
CA ALA A 361 3.37 -10.24 6.92
C ALA A 361 2.26 -11.04 6.23
N ALA A 362 1.77 -10.60 5.07
CA ALA A 362 0.75 -11.29 4.28
C ALA A 362 1.28 -12.59 3.67
N ASN A 363 2.53 -12.59 3.20
CA ASN A 363 3.17 -13.75 2.59
C ASN A 363 3.68 -14.77 3.62
N ALA A 364 3.79 -14.40 4.90
CA ALA A 364 4.20 -15.31 5.96
C ALA A 364 3.03 -16.17 6.49
N PRO A 365 3.28 -17.45 6.88
CA PRO A 365 2.27 -18.29 7.49
C PRO A 365 1.73 -17.67 8.78
N PHE A 366 0.47 -17.95 9.10
CA PHE A 366 -0.24 -17.36 10.22
C PHE A 366 0.40 -17.82 11.51
N ALA A 367 0.95 -16.86 12.25
CA ALA A 367 1.40 -17.06 13.60
C ALA A 367 0.76 -16.00 14.50
N TYR A 368 0.23 -16.46 15.64
CA TYR A 368 -0.49 -15.60 16.58
C TYR A 368 0.37 -14.45 17.11
N LYS A 369 1.64 -14.73 17.47
CA LYS A 369 2.56 -13.72 18.01
C LYS A 369 2.82 -12.56 17.03
N PRO A 370 3.29 -12.77 15.78
CA PRO A 370 3.50 -11.68 14.84
C PRO A 370 2.20 -10.99 14.41
N PHE A 371 1.08 -11.70 14.39
CA PHE A 371 -0.23 -11.07 14.14
C PHE A 371 -0.57 -10.04 15.21
N VAL A 372 -0.50 -10.40 16.49
CA VAL A 372 -0.78 -9.47 17.60
C VAL A 372 0.20 -8.31 17.59
N LEU A 373 1.50 -8.57 17.38
CA LEU A 373 2.51 -7.50 17.29
C LEU A 373 2.23 -6.54 16.14
N SER A 374 1.77 -7.04 14.98
CA SER A 374 1.38 -6.22 13.83
C SER A 374 0.18 -5.33 14.12
N VAL A 375 -0.82 -5.82 14.88
CA VAL A 375 -1.97 -5.01 15.31
C VAL A 375 -1.51 -3.85 16.18
N PHE A 376 -0.69 -4.11 17.20
CA PHE A 376 -0.20 -3.07 18.11
C PHE A 376 0.76 -2.08 17.43
N SER A 377 1.65 -2.54 16.55
CA SER A 377 2.55 -1.64 15.79
C SER A 377 1.77 -0.74 14.82
N SER A 378 0.64 -1.22 14.32
CA SER A 378 -0.22 -0.48 13.37
C SER A 378 -1.20 0.49 14.04
N MET A 379 -1.40 0.42 15.36
CA MET A 379 -2.32 1.33 16.07
C MET A 379 -1.96 2.80 15.87
N MET A 380 -0.68 3.15 16.01
CA MET A 380 -0.22 4.54 15.87
C MET A 380 -0.34 5.06 14.43
N PRO A 381 0.17 4.36 13.39
CA PRO A 381 -0.05 4.74 12.00
C PRO A 381 -1.53 4.84 11.62
N ALA A 382 -2.35 3.87 12.02
CA ALA A 382 -3.78 3.86 11.71
C ALA A 382 -4.51 5.02 12.39
N MET A 383 -4.17 5.33 13.64
CA MET A 383 -4.75 6.46 14.36
C MET A 383 -4.35 7.82 13.76
N LEU A 384 -3.10 7.95 13.32
CA LEU A 384 -2.64 9.14 12.61
C LEU A 384 -3.45 9.33 11.32
N LEU A 385 -3.58 8.28 10.50
CA LEU A 385 -4.38 8.32 9.28
C LEU A 385 -5.85 8.65 9.56
N TYR A 386 -6.42 8.12 10.64
CA TYR A 386 -7.79 8.41 11.04
C TYR A 386 -8.01 9.88 11.39
N ILE A 387 -7.12 10.48 12.19
CA ILE A 387 -7.18 11.91 12.54
C ILE A 387 -6.93 12.80 11.33
N MET A 388 -5.99 12.42 10.47
CA MET A 388 -5.67 13.15 9.25
C MET A 388 -6.81 13.08 8.22
N ALA A 389 -7.46 11.92 8.08
CA ALA A 389 -8.65 11.77 7.24
C ALA A 389 -9.82 12.62 7.77
N PHE A 390 -10.01 12.68 9.09
CA PHE A 390 -10.97 13.60 9.71
C PHE A 390 -10.67 15.06 9.39
N TRP A 391 -9.41 15.47 9.54
CA TRP A 391 -9.00 16.83 9.21
C TRP A 391 -9.22 17.12 7.72
N GLY A 392 -8.69 16.28 6.83
CA GLY A 392 -8.77 16.46 5.39
C GLY A 392 -10.21 16.51 4.88
N LEU A 393 -11.05 15.54 5.28
CA LEU A 393 -12.41 15.40 4.77
C LEU A 393 -13.41 16.30 5.49
N LEU A 394 -13.50 16.23 6.82
CA LEU A 394 -14.56 16.91 7.56
C LEU A 394 -14.22 18.36 7.88
N HIS A 395 -12.94 18.71 8.03
CA HIS A 395 -12.52 20.10 8.21
C HIS A 395 -12.17 20.78 6.88
N ALA A 396 -11.07 20.41 6.23
CA ALA A 396 -10.56 21.15 5.10
C ALA A 396 -11.48 21.08 3.86
N TRP A 397 -11.88 19.88 3.43
CA TRP A 397 -12.74 19.68 2.26
C TRP A 397 -14.13 20.31 2.42
N LEU A 398 -14.85 20.01 3.51
CA LEU A 398 -16.17 20.60 3.71
C LEU A 398 -16.13 22.12 3.90
N ASN A 399 -15.10 22.69 4.56
CA ASN A 399 -14.97 24.15 4.64
C ASN A 399 -14.59 24.80 3.31
N ALA A 400 -13.78 24.14 2.47
CA ALA A 400 -13.48 24.61 1.12
C ALA A 400 -14.76 24.70 0.29
N TRP A 401 -15.55 23.63 0.25
CA TRP A 401 -16.85 23.61 -0.45
C TRP A 401 -17.87 24.56 0.16
N ALA A 402 -17.89 24.73 1.49
CA ALA A 402 -18.74 25.72 2.14
C ALA A 402 -18.39 27.16 1.71
N GLU A 403 -17.11 27.47 1.56
CA GLU A 403 -16.68 28.79 1.10
C GLU A 403 -16.99 29.00 -0.39
N ILE A 404 -16.78 27.98 -1.23
CA ILE A 404 -17.10 28.01 -2.68
C ILE A 404 -18.61 28.22 -2.89
N THR A 405 -19.45 27.44 -2.21
CA THR A 405 -20.92 27.52 -2.34
C THR A 405 -21.53 28.70 -1.57
N ARG A 406 -20.74 29.41 -0.76
CA ARG A 406 -21.19 30.45 0.19
C ARG A 406 -22.12 29.93 1.28
N PHE A 407 -21.96 28.68 1.71
CA PHE A 407 -22.71 28.07 2.80
C PHE A 407 -22.20 28.53 4.18
N ALA A 408 -23.10 29.05 5.01
CA ALA A 408 -22.72 29.68 6.28
C ALA A 408 -22.77 28.77 7.52
N ASP A 409 -23.52 27.65 7.49
CA ASP A 409 -23.57 26.73 8.64
C ASP A 409 -22.41 25.72 8.59
N ARG A 410 -21.33 25.98 9.30
CA ARG A 410 -20.11 25.14 9.25
C ARG A 410 -20.02 24.14 10.40
N ARG A 411 -21.16 23.70 10.95
CA ARG A 411 -21.24 22.64 11.98
C ARG A 411 -21.21 21.24 11.37
N PHE A 412 -20.09 20.89 10.75
CA PHE A 412 -19.91 19.55 10.18
C PHE A 412 -19.63 18.47 11.23
N TYR A 413 -19.08 18.89 12.38
CA TYR A 413 -18.74 18.04 13.51
C TYR A 413 -18.74 18.87 14.80
N SER A 414 -18.74 18.18 15.93
CA SER A 414 -18.64 18.75 17.28
C SER A 414 -17.38 18.25 18.00
N ASP A 415 -17.25 18.54 19.29
CA ASP A 415 -16.14 18.13 20.16
C ASP A 415 -16.17 16.62 20.49
N TRP A 416 -16.00 15.79 19.47
CA TRP A 416 -16.05 14.32 19.60
C TRP A 416 -14.88 13.75 20.43
N TRP A 417 -13.73 14.43 20.47
CA TRP A 417 -12.58 14.04 21.29
C TRP A 417 -12.86 14.08 22.80
N ASN A 418 -13.85 14.88 23.23
CA ASN A 418 -14.32 14.97 24.62
C ASN A 418 -15.51 14.05 24.92
N ALA A 419 -15.85 13.12 24.01
CA ALA A 419 -16.97 12.21 24.23
C ALA A 419 -16.65 11.24 25.38
N THR A 420 -17.57 11.14 26.35
CA THR A 420 -17.52 10.17 27.46
C THR A 420 -18.41 8.95 27.22
N SER A 421 -19.14 8.90 26.12
CA SER A 421 -19.92 7.74 25.73
C SER A 421 -19.85 7.48 24.23
N TRP A 422 -19.96 6.21 23.85
CA TRP A 422 -19.88 5.78 22.47
C TRP A 422 -21.01 6.36 21.61
N GLY A 423 -22.22 6.44 22.18
CA GLY A 423 -23.35 7.12 21.54
C GLY A 423 -23.12 8.63 21.37
N SER A 424 -22.37 9.29 22.26
CA SER A 424 -22.02 10.70 22.06
C SER A 424 -20.98 10.90 20.96
N PHE A 425 -20.04 9.98 20.82
CA PHE A 425 -19.04 10.00 19.76
C PHE A 425 -19.66 9.92 18.37
N TYR A 426 -20.52 8.93 18.11
CA TYR A 426 -21.16 8.78 16.80
C TYR A 426 -21.98 10.00 16.35
N ARG A 427 -22.59 10.72 17.30
CA ARG A 427 -23.35 11.95 16.98
C ARG A 427 -22.46 13.15 16.66
N ARG A 428 -21.27 13.21 17.26
CA ARG A 428 -20.38 14.37 17.21
C ARG A 428 -19.28 14.25 16.14
N TRP A 429 -18.89 13.04 15.76
CA TRP A 429 -17.80 12.77 14.80
C TRP A 429 -18.11 13.34 13.42
N ASN A 430 -19.21 12.89 12.81
CA ASN A 430 -19.69 13.38 11.52
C ASN A 430 -21.16 13.76 11.69
N SER A 431 -21.39 15.03 12.04
CA SER A 431 -22.73 15.54 12.30
C SER A 431 -23.56 15.60 11.02
N VAL A 432 -22.94 15.75 9.84
CA VAL A 432 -23.65 15.81 8.56
C VAL A 432 -24.36 14.49 8.25
N VAL A 433 -23.65 13.36 8.35
CA VAL A 433 -24.24 12.02 8.17
C VAL A 433 -25.17 11.69 9.32
N HIS A 434 -24.79 12.01 10.57
CA HIS A 434 -25.63 11.73 11.73
C HIS A 434 -27.01 12.39 11.63
N LEU A 435 -27.07 13.66 11.18
CA LEU A 435 -28.32 14.39 11.01
C LEU A 435 -29.22 13.73 9.95
N TRP A 436 -28.65 13.26 8.84
CA TRP A 436 -29.39 12.53 7.81
C TRP A 436 -29.94 11.20 8.35
N VAL A 437 -29.10 10.40 9.02
CA VAL A 437 -29.51 9.12 9.63
C VAL A 437 -30.59 9.35 10.67
N ARG A 438 -30.48 10.41 11.47
CA ARG A 438 -31.48 10.74 12.49
C ARG A 438 -32.82 11.16 11.85
N ALA A 439 -32.77 11.99 10.83
CA ALA A 439 -33.97 12.52 10.16
C ALA A 439 -34.71 11.44 9.38
N TYR A 440 -34.03 10.71 8.50
CA TYR A 440 -34.69 9.85 7.51
C TYR A 440 -34.62 8.37 7.80
N LEU A 441 -33.74 7.93 8.70
CA LEU A 441 -33.64 6.51 9.03
C LEU A 441 -34.22 6.23 10.41
N TYR A 442 -33.80 6.98 11.43
CA TYR A 442 -34.30 6.81 12.79
C TYR A 442 -35.75 7.29 12.95
N SER A 443 -36.06 8.53 12.56
CA SER A 443 -37.42 9.09 12.72
C SER A 443 -38.43 8.32 11.87
N ASP A 444 -38.14 8.12 10.58
CA ASP A 444 -39.05 7.43 9.66
C ASP A 444 -39.25 5.95 10.01
N SER A 445 -38.22 5.25 10.54
CA SER A 445 -38.43 3.86 11.00
C SER A 445 -39.27 3.78 12.28
N MET A 446 -39.26 4.81 13.12
CA MET A 446 -40.19 4.89 14.26
C MET A 446 -41.62 5.20 13.79
N GLU A 447 -41.76 6.13 12.84
CA GLU A 447 -43.06 6.61 12.36
C GLU A 447 -43.77 5.58 11.46
N PHE A 448 -43.07 5.01 10.47
CA PHE A 448 -43.67 4.13 9.47
C PHE A 448 -43.61 2.64 9.81
N LEU A 449 -42.53 2.18 10.47
CA LEU A 449 -42.38 0.76 10.85
C LEU A 449 -42.84 0.48 12.29
N GLY A 450 -43.17 1.52 13.08
CA GLY A 450 -43.59 1.38 14.47
C GLY A 450 -42.49 0.83 15.39
N LEU A 451 -41.21 0.94 15.00
CA LEU A 451 -40.10 0.41 15.79
C LEU A 451 -39.93 1.19 17.11
N GLY A 452 -39.71 0.47 18.21
CA GLY A 452 -39.35 1.09 19.48
C GLY A 452 -37.99 1.81 19.41
N ARG A 453 -37.73 2.77 20.31
CA ARG A 453 -36.53 3.64 20.28
C ARG A 453 -35.20 2.86 20.16
N GLY A 454 -35.07 1.74 20.87
CA GLY A 454 -33.88 0.89 20.80
C GLY A 454 -33.76 0.11 19.48
N ALA A 455 -34.88 -0.40 18.97
CA ALA A 455 -34.93 -1.13 17.70
C ALA A 455 -34.64 -0.20 16.50
N ALA A 456 -35.20 1.01 16.49
CA ALA A 456 -34.92 2.03 15.49
C ALA A 456 -33.44 2.47 15.51
N GLN A 457 -32.85 2.57 16.70
CA GLN A 457 -31.41 2.84 16.84
C GLN A 457 -30.58 1.70 16.26
N LEU A 458 -30.87 0.43 16.61
CA LEU A 458 -30.15 -0.73 16.08
C LEU A 458 -30.29 -0.86 14.56
N PHE A 459 -31.49 -0.61 14.02
CA PHE A 459 -31.75 -0.57 12.58
C PHE A 459 -30.89 0.47 11.88
N ALA A 460 -30.84 1.69 12.41
CA ALA A 460 -30.01 2.76 11.86
C ALA A 460 -28.50 2.41 11.88
N PHE A 461 -28.03 1.78 12.96
CA PHE A 461 -26.65 1.28 13.04
C PHE A 461 -26.36 0.17 12.03
N PHE A 462 -27.28 -0.78 11.88
CA PHE A 462 -27.12 -1.90 10.95
C PHE A 462 -27.02 -1.42 9.50
N VAL A 463 -27.94 -0.56 9.05
CA VAL A 463 -27.91 0.03 7.70
C VAL A 463 -26.61 0.81 7.48
N SER A 464 -26.17 1.60 8.46
CA SER A 464 -24.89 2.29 8.38
C SER A 464 -23.72 1.31 8.22
N ALA A 465 -23.68 0.22 8.99
CA ALA A 465 -22.59 -0.76 8.93
C ALA A 465 -22.55 -1.50 7.57
N VAL A 466 -23.71 -1.87 7.03
CA VAL A 466 -23.82 -2.48 5.69
C VAL A 466 -23.32 -1.53 4.60
N LEU A 467 -23.66 -0.24 4.66
CA LEU A 467 -23.18 0.74 3.68
C LEU A 467 -21.66 0.93 3.74
N HIS A 468 -21.06 0.96 4.94
CA HIS A 468 -19.60 1.05 5.06
C HIS A 468 -18.91 -0.19 4.48
N GLU A 469 -19.43 -1.38 4.77
CA GLU A 469 -18.90 -2.63 4.21
C GLU A 469 -19.03 -2.66 2.69
N TYR A 470 -20.18 -2.23 2.14
CA TYR A 470 -20.39 -2.13 0.69
C TYR A 470 -19.37 -1.21 0.01
N ILE A 471 -19.11 -0.02 0.57
CA ILE A 471 -18.14 0.93 0.01
C ILE A 471 -16.74 0.32 -0.03
N ILE A 472 -16.30 -0.28 1.09
CA ILE A 472 -14.96 -0.88 1.19
C ILE A 472 -14.85 -2.12 0.29
N ALA A 473 -15.87 -2.99 0.28
CA ALA A 473 -15.85 -4.21 -0.50
C ALA A 473 -15.82 -3.93 -2.01
N ALA A 474 -16.59 -2.94 -2.48
CA ALA A 474 -16.57 -2.50 -3.86
C ALA A 474 -15.22 -1.87 -4.24
N ALA A 475 -14.63 -1.06 -3.37
CA ALA A 475 -13.35 -0.39 -3.63
C ALA A 475 -12.15 -1.35 -3.60
N LEU A 476 -12.13 -2.35 -2.71
CA LEU A 476 -11.02 -3.31 -2.60
C LEU A 476 -11.18 -4.52 -3.54
N GLY A 477 -12.41 -4.80 -3.99
CA GLY A 477 -12.73 -5.90 -4.90
C GLY A 477 -12.96 -7.25 -4.22
N PHE A 478 -13.19 -7.28 -2.91
CA PHE A 478 -13.50 -8.48 -2.13
C PHE A 478 -14.38 -8.12 -0.92
N VAL A 479 -15.16 -9.08 -0.43
CA VAL A 479 -16.01 -8.88 0.77
C VAL A 479 -15.30 -9.48 1.97
N TYR A 480 -15.00 -8.66 2.98
CA TYR A 480 -14.43 -9.12 4.24
C TYR A 480 -15.07 -8.34 5.41
N PRO A 481 -16.16 -8.86 6.01
CA PRO A 481 -17.11 -8.11 6.84
C PRO A 481 -16.61 -7.77 8.25
N VAL A 482 -15.32 -7.47 8.40
CA VAL A 482 -14.70 -7.08 9.67
C VAL A 482 -15.33 -5.82 10.21
N LEU A 483 -15.53 -4.81 9.36
CA LEU A 483 -16.11 -3.55 9.80
C LEU A 483 -17.56 -3.74 10.24
N LEU A 484 -18.36 -4.51 9.49
CA LEU A 484 -19.72 -4.89 9.88
C LEU A 484 -19.76 -5.59 11.25
N LEU A 485 -18.88 -6.56 11.49
CA LEU A 485 -18.79 -7.28 12.77
C LEU A 485 -18.34 -6.38 13.91
N MET A 486 -17.41 -5.45 13.66
CA MET A 486 -16.94 -4.49 14.67
C MET A 486 -18.03 -3.48 15.06
N PHE A 487 -18.81 -3.00 14.09
CA PHE A 487 -19.96 -2.12 14.37
C PHE A 487 -21.10 -2.88 15.07
N GLY A 488 -21.42 -4.09 14.60
CA GLY A 488 -22.54 -4.90 15.11
C GLY A 488 -22.31 -5.55 16.48
N GLY A 489 -21.07 -5.92 16.80
CA GLY A 489 -20.70 -6.52 18.08
C GLY A 489 -20.21 -5.48 19.10
N PRO A 490 -18.89 -5.20 19.16
CA PRO A 490 -18.32 -4.24 20.10
C PRO A 490 -18.99 -2.86 20.07
N GLY A 491 -19.33 -2.36 18.88
CA GLY A 491 -19.98 -1.05 18.73
C GLY A 491 -21.32 -0.93 19.47
N VAL A 492 -22.16 -1.97 19.45
CA VAL A 492 -23.45 -2.01 20.16
C VAL A 492 -23.23 -2.17 21.66
N ILE A 493 -22.31 -3.05 22.06
CA ILE A 493 -21.97 -3.30 23.47
C ILE A 493 -21.41 -2.03 24.13
N PHE A 494 -20.56 -1.28 23.43
CA PHE A 494 -19.96 -0.06 23.99
C PHE A 494 -20.99 1.05 24.21
N ILE A 495 -22.06 1.11 23.40
CA ILE A 495 -23.14 2.08 23.62
C ILE A 495 -23.84 1.85 24.95
N THR A 496 -24.13 0.59 25.31
CA THR A 496 -24.81 0.25 26.57
C THR A 496 -23.86 0.35 27.75
N LEU A 497 -22.62 -0.11 27.61
CA LEU A 497 -21.60 -0.09 28.66
C LEU A 497 -21.23 1.33 29.11
N THR A 498 -21.11 2.27 28.16
CA THR A 498 -20.67 3.65 28.43
C THR A 498 -21.81 4.61 28.79
N ALA A 499 -22.98 4.08 29.15
CA ALA A 499 -24.15 4.91 29.49
C ALA A 499 -23.92 5.85 30.68
N ASN A 500 -23.04 5.48 31.63
CA ASN A 500 -22.81 6.20 32.88
C ASN A 500 -21.96 7.50 32.75
N LYS A 501 -21.53 7.89 31.54
CA LYS A 501 -20.86 9.18 31.21
C LYS A 501 -19.66 9.60 32.08
N ALA A 502 -19.08 8.70 32.86
CA ALA A 502 -17.89 8.94 33.67
C ALA A 502 -16.66 9.33 32.82
N SER A 503 -15.72 10.07 33.42
CA SER A 503 -14.55 10.62 32.72
C SER A 503 -13.61 9.55 32.17
N TYR A 504 -13.41 8.44 32.88
CA TYR A 504 -12.52 7.34 32.44
C TYR A 504 -13.00 6.67 31.14
N TRP A 505 -14.29 6.80 30.79
CA TRP A 505 -14.80 6.31 29.51
C TRP A 505 -14.23 7.06 28.31
N ASN A 506 -13.74 8.29 28.48
CA ASN A 506 -13.03 9.00 27.42
C ASN A 506 -11.70 8.31 27.09
N LEU A 507 -10.93 7.91 28.11
CA LEU A 507 -9.69 7.15 27.91
C LEU A 507 -9.96 5.80 27.25
N PHE A 508 -10.99 5.09 27.72
CA PHE A 508 -11.44 3.85 27.10
C PHE A 508 -11.81 4.05 25.63
N LEU A 509 -12.46 5.17 25.29
CA LEU A 509 -12.80 5.53 23.92
C LEU A 509 -11.58 5.65 23.03
N TRP A 510 -10.58 6.42 23.44
CA TRP A 510 -9.35 6.56 22.66
C TRP A 510 -8.60 5.24 22.49
N LEU A 511 -8.52 4.42 23.54
CA LEU A 511 -7.87 3.12 23.50
C LEU A 511 -8.56 2.17 22.50
N MET A 512 -9.89 2.06 22.58
CA MET A 512 -10.66 1.17 21.71
C MET A 512 -10.73 1.69 20.27
N LEU A 513 -10.74 3.01 20.07
CA LEU A 513 -10.67 3.60 18.74
C LEU A 513 -9.31 3.35 18.07
N ALA A 514 -8.21 3.46 18.82
CA ALA A 514 -6.87 3.14 18.34
C ALA A 514 -6.71 1.64 18.02
N LEU A 515 -7.20 0.76 18.92
CA LEU A 515 -7.18 -0.68 18.71
C LEU A 515 -8.03 -1.09 17.49
N GLY A 516 -9.22 -0.51 17.37
CA GLY A 516 -10.14 -0.79 16.27
C GLY A 516 -9.55 -0.37 14.92
N ASN A 517 -9.03 0.85 14.81
CA ASN A 517 -8.38 1.32 13.59
C ASN A 517 -7.12 0.52 13.25
N GLY A 518 -6.31 0.14 14.24
CA GLY A 518 -5.16 -0.74 14.05
C GLY A 518 -5.57 -2.11 13.51
N LEU A 519 -6.61 -2.71 14.08
CA LEU A 519 -7.14 -3.99 13.63
C LEU A 519 -7.69 -3.92 12.18
N LEU A 520 -8.44 -2.86 11.87
CA LEU A 520 -8.95 -2.63 10.50
C LEU A 520 -7.81 -2.49 9.49
N MET A 521 -6.77 -1.73 9.83
CA MET A 521 -5.61 -1.55 8.97
C MET A 521 -4.94 -2.90 8.69
N VAL A 522 -4.61 -3.69 9.71
CA VAL A 522 -3.93 -4.99 9.53
C VAL A 522 -4.80 -5.96 8.75
N LEU A 523 -6.07 -6.10 9.11
CA LEU A 523 -6.95 -7.11 8.52
C LEU A 523 -7.25 -6.83 7.04
N TYR A 524 -7.60 -5.60 6.68
CA TYR A 524 -7.86 -5.26 5.27
C TYR A 524 -6.58 -5.27 4.44
N THR A 525 -5.46 -4.72 4.94
CA THR A 525 -4.20 -4.70 4.16
C THR A 525 -3.62 -6.10 3.98
N ARG A 526 -3.63 -6.94 5.02
CA ARG A 526 -3.15 -8.33 4.93
C ARG A 526 -3.97 -9.12 3.92
N GLU A 527 -5.29 -9.02 3.95
CA GLU A 527 -6.15 -9.71 2.98
C GLU A 527 -5.95 -9.16 1.56
N TRP A 528 -5.83 -7.84 1.42
CA TRP A 528 -5.58 -7.19 0.14
C TRP A 528 -4.26 -7.63 -0.51
N TYR A 529 -3.18 -7.71 0.27
CA TYR A 529 -1.89 -8.24 -0.18
C TYR A 529 -1.99 -9.74 -0.43
N ALA A 530 -2.58 -10.52 0.47
CA ALA A 530 -2.72 -11.97 0.31
C ALA A 530 -3.45 -12.34 -0.98
N ILE A 531 -4.56 -11.68 -1.32
CA ILE A 531 -5.30 -11.96 -2.57
C ILE A 531 -4.45 -11.66 -3.82
N ARG A 532 -3.58 -10.65 -3.77
CA ARG A 532 -2.79 -10.21 -4.93
C ARG A 532 -1.40 -10.86 -5.02
N SER A 533 -0.86 -11.33 -3.90
CA SER A 533 0.42 -12.04 -3.84
C SER A 533 0.25 -13.56 -3.96
N SER A 534 -0.92 -14.10 -3.65
CA SER A 534 -1.24 -15.52 -3.85
C SER A 534 -1.63 -15.79 -5.30
N CYS A 535 -1.06 -16.83 -5.90
CA CYS A 535 -1.60 -17.49 -7.10
C CYS A 535 -2.96 -18.19 -6.78
N VAL A 536 -3.98 -17.43 -6.38
CA VAL A 536 -5.32 -17.95 -6.07
C VAL A 536 -6.33 -17.28 -6.98
N VAL A 537 -6.82 -18.06 -7.95
CA VAL A 537 -8.08 -17.81 -8.63
C VAL A 537 -9.16 -17.64 -7.54
N PRO A 538 -10.00 -16.59 -7.57
CA PRO A 538 -11.07 -16.45 -6.59
C PRO A 538 -11.94 -17.71 -6.64
N LEU A 539 -12.20 -18.29 -5.46
CA LEU A 539 -13.03 -19.49 -5.24
C LEU A 539 -14.46 -19.38 -5.82
N PHE A 540 -14.83 -18.20 -6.30
CA PHE A 540 -16.04 -17.92 -7.06
C PHE A 540 -15.66 -17.12 -8.29
N GLY A 541 -16.06 -17.62 -9.47
CA GLY A 541 -15.84 -16.93 -10.74
C GLY A 541 -16.50 -15.55 -10.77
N PRO A 542 -16.18 -14.70 -11.76
CA PRO A 542 -16.67 -13.33 -11.87
C PRO A 542 -18.21 -13.19 -11.86
N ASP A 543 -18.96 -14.27 -12.13
CA ASP A 543 -20.40 -14.23 -12.41
C ASP A 543 -21.34 -14.82 -11.33
N GLN A 544 -20.85 -15.29 -10.17
CA GLN A 544 -21.73 -15.93 -9.16
C GLN A 544 -21.68 -15.22 -7.79
N TRP A 545 -22.63 -14.29 -7.59
CA TRP A 545 -22.71 -13.42 -6.39
C TRP A 545 -23.90 -13.68 -5.47
N ILE A 546 -24.59 -14.82 -5.58
CA ILE A 546 -25.70 -15.17 -4.67
C ILE A 546 -25.33 -16.40 -3.85
N ALA A 547 -24.47 -16.22 -2.85
CA ALA A 547 -24.38 -17.14 -1.71
C ALA A 547 -24.11 -16.32 -0.44
N LEU A 548 -25.21 -15.86 0.17
CA LEU A 548 -25.21 -15.42 1.56
C LEU A 548 -24.77 -16.58 2.47
N ALA A 549 -24.10 -16.22 3.57
CA ALA A 549 -23.84 -17.03 4.77
C ALA A 549 -22.63 -17.99 4.72
N SER A 550 -21.47 -17.44 5.10
CA SER A 550 -20.64 -18.08 6.14
C SER A 550 -20.05 -16.99 7.04
N PRO A 551 -20.70 -16.67 8.18
CA PRO A 551 -20.24 -15.64 9.12
C PRO A 551 -18.99 -16.04 9.93
N LEU A 552 -18.44 -17.23 9.69
CA LEU A 552 -17.37 -17.86 10.47
C LEU A 552 -16.45 -18.68 9.56
N ALA A 553 -15.91 -18.09 8.49
CA ALA A 553 -14.65 -18.58 7.95
C ALA A 553 -13.53 -17.94 8.80
N PRO A 554 -12.97 -18.64 9.80
CA PRO A 554 -11.80 -18.13 10.50
C PRO A 554 -10.70 -17.95 9.46
N LEU A 555 -9.88 -16.90 9.63
CA LEU A 555 -8.52 -16.80 9.09
C LEU A 555 -8.30 -17.76 7.91
N ARG A 556 -8.66 -17.34 6.69
CA ARG A 556 -8.16 -18.04 5.49
C ARG A 556 -6.70 -18.27 5.78
N SER A 557 -6.31 -19.55 5.79
CA SER A 557 -4.92 -19.94 5.91
C SER A 557 -4.15 -19.02 4.98
N THR A 558 -3.45 -18.06 5.59
CA THR A 558 -2.31 -17.37 5.00
C THR A 558 -1.62 -18.39 4.14
N CYS A 559 -1.36 -18.06 2.88
CA CYS A 559 -0.75 -18.94 1.89
C CYS A 559 -0.18 -20.18 2.56
N PRO A 560 -0.79 -21.38 2.44
CA PRO A 560 0.06 -22.53 2.51
C PRO A 560 1.06 -22.26 1.39
N ASN A 561 2.28 -21.81 1.75
CA ASN A 561 3.40 -21.89 0.83
C ASN A 561 3.27 -23.27 0.20
N ASP A 562 3.01 -23.27 -1.11
CA ASP A 562 2.87 -24.43 -1.98
C ASP A 562 2.35 -25.70 -1.32
N ARG A 563 1.04 -26.02 -1.37
CA ARG A 563 0.66 -27.44 -1.15
C ARG A 563 -0.73 -27.98 -1.48
N ALA A 564 -1.71 -27.21 -1.97
CA ALA A 564 -3.06 -27.79 -2.15
C ALA A 564 -3.85 -27.37 -3.40
N TYR A 565 -3.43 -26.38 -4.19
CA TYR A 565 -4.25 -25.84 -5.29
C TYR A 565 -3.87 -26.31 -6.70
N VAL A 566 -2.91 -27.23 -6.85
CA VAL A 566 -2.58 -27.82 -8.16
C VAL A 566 -3.62 -28.88 -8.59
N VAL A 567 -4.40 -29.43 -7.66
CA VAL A 567 -5.22 -30.63 -7.92
C VAL A 567 -6.55 -30.34 -8.65
N GLN A 568 -7.02 -29.09 -8.73
CA GLN A 568 -8.31 -28.77 -9.38
C GLN A 568 -8.20 -27.99 -10.69
N CYS A 569 -7.02 -27.46 -11.04
CA CYS A 569 -6.81 -26.76 -12.31
C CYS A 569 -6.66 -27.71 -13.51
N PHE A 570 -6.44 -29.01 -13.31
CA PHE A 570 -6.18 -29.93 -14.43
C PHE A 570 -7.41 -30.43 -15.19
N ARG A 571 -8.64 -30.10 -14.78
CA ARG A 571 -9.84 -30.53 -15.52
C ARG A 571 -10.34 -29.56 -16.58
N HIS A 572 -10.11 -28.25 -16.46
CA HIS A 572 -10.63 -27.25 -17.40
C HIS A 572 -9.64 -26.09 -17.59
N VAL A 573 -8.58 -26.27 -18.39
CA VAL A 573 -7.77 -25.14 -18.87
C VAL A 573 -7.62 -25.24 -20.38
N ARG A 574 -8.24 -24.26 -21.08
CA ARG A 574 -7.87 -23.88 -22.45
C ARG A 574 -6.57 -23.07 -22.40
N PRO A 575 -5.71 -23.14 -23.42
CA PRO A 575 -4.36 -22.60 -23.38
C PRO A 575 -4.37 -21.06 -23.47
N GLY A 576 -3.72 -20.40 -22.51
CA GLY A 576 -3.51 -18.95 -22.50
C GLY A 576 -3.47 -18.39 -21.07
N HIS A 577 -2.35 -17.75 -20.73
CA HIS A 577 -2.04 -17.02 -19.49
C HIS A 577 -1.38 -17.82 -18.36
N TYR A 578 -0.07 -17.58 -18.17
CA TYR A 578 0.63 -17.82 -16.92
C TYR A 578 1.31 -16.52 -16.48
N SER A 579 1.00 -16.06 -15.26
CA SER A 579 1.68 -14.93 -14.62
C SER A 579 2.60 -15.39 -13.48
N PRO A 580 3.67 -14.63 -13.16
CA PRO A 580 4.89 -15.15 -12.56
C PRO A 580 5.19 -14.58 -11.16
N LEU A 581 5.69 -15.38 -10.22
CA LEU A 581 6.32 -14.87 -8.99
C LEU A 581 7.39 -15.87 -8.49
N GLY A 582 8.62 -15.38 -8.29
CA GLY A 582 9.57 -16.01 -7.36
C GLY A 582 10.60 -17.01 -7.88
N ALA A 583 11.31 -16.75 -8.98
CA ALA A 583 12.53 -17.52 -9.28
C ALA A 583 13.66 -16.60 -9.75
N ALA A 584 14.43 -16.05 -8.83
CA ALA A 584 15.77 -15.55 -9.12
C ALA A 584 16.73 -16.46 -8.36
N SER A 585 17.61 -17.14 -9.10
CA SER A 585 18.63 -18.11 -8.68
C SER A 585 18.12 -19.31 -7.86
N GLY A 586 17.94 -20.47 -8.51
CA GLY A 586 17.88 -21.77 -7.81
C GLY A 586 16.81 -22.79 -8.26
N CYS A 587 15.75 -22.40 -8.98
CA CYS A 587 14.65 -23.33 -9.26
C CYS A 587 14.76 -24.11 -10.58
N GLY A 588 15.96 -24.46 -11.04
CA GLY A 588 16.14 -25.33 -12.21
C GLY A 588 15.65 -26.76 -11.97
N GLY A 589 15.89 -27.28 -10.75
CA GLY A 589 15.53 -28.63 -10.31
C GLY A 589 14.02 -28.90 -10.26
N ALA A 590 13.30 -28.10 -9.47
CA ALA A 590 11.88 -28.34 -9.18
C ALA A 590 10.96 -28.11 -10.40
N LEU A 591 11.30 -27.16 -11.28
CA LEU A 591 10.52 -26.90 -12.49
C LEU A 591 10.61 -28.07 -13.49
N ALA A 592 11.77 -28.73 -13.58
CA ALA A 592 11.96 -29.87 -14.46
C ALA A 592 11.08 -31.06 -14.03
N VAL A 593 11.01 -31.37 -12.74
CA VAL A 593 10.20 -32.51 -12.23
C VAL A 593 8.69 -32.19 -12.31
N THR A 594 8.28 -30.93 -12.09
CA THR A 594 6.86 -30.52 -12.17
C THR A 594 6.35 -30.46 -13.62
N VAL A 595 7.21 -30.09 -14.59
CA VAL A 595 6.88 -30.12 -16.03
C VAL A 595 6.80 -31.56 -16.56
N VAL A 596 7.58 -32.50 -15.99
CA VAL A 596 7.55 -33.92 -16.36
C VAL A 596 6.20 -34.59 -16.06
N VAL A 597 5.57 -34.27 -14.92
CA VAL A 597 4.25 -34.83 -14.54
C VAL A 597 3.13 -34.31 -15.43
N THR A 598 3.23 -33.07 -15.91
CA THR A 598 2.15 -32.39 -16.65
C THR A 598 2.19 -32.68 -18.16
N ALA A 599 3.36 -32.92 -18.74
CA ALA A 599 3.48 -33.26 -20.16
C ALA A 599 3.15 -34.74 -20.48
N ALA A 600 3.10 -35.62 -19.46
CA ALA A 600 2.58 -36.99 -19.63
C ALA A 600 1.12 -37.00 -20.15
N ALA A 601 0.38 -35.89 -20.03
CA ALA A 601 -0.99 -35.73 -20.51
C ALA A 601 -1.13 -34.95 -21.84
N ALA A 602 -0.07 -34.30 -22.35
CA ALA A 602 -0.16 -33.37 -23.49
C ALA A 602 1.08 -33.48 -24.37
N GLY A 603 1.00 -34.29 -25.43
CA GLY A 603 2.11 -34.65 -26.31
C GLY A 603 2.66 -33.54 -27.23
N GLU A 604 3.15 -32.42 -26.69
CA GLU A 604 3.90 -31.41 -27.48
C GLU A 604 5.10 -30.79 -26.71
N ASN A 605 6.27 -30.82 -27.39
CA ASN A 605 7.49 -29.98 -27.24
C ASN A 605 8.39 -30.07 -25.98
N ARG A 606 9.21 -31.15 -25.95
CA ARG A 606 10.70 -31.16 -25.99
C ARG A 606 11.58 -30.39 -24.97
N GLU A 607 11.18 -30.29 -23.70
CA GLU A 607 12.15 -30.20 -22.57
C GLU A 607 11.82 -31.20 -21.44
N LEU A 608 11.56 -32.44 -21.82
CA LEU A 608 11.32 -33.51 -20.86
C LEU A 608 12.61 -34.26 -20.57
N LEU A 609 12.85 -34.50 -19.28
CA LEU A 609 13.56 -35.69 -18.85
C LEU A 609 12.74 -36.85 -19.42
N TYR A 610 13.24 -37.46 -20.50
CA TYR A 610 12.56 -38.54 -21.20
C TYR A 610 12.22 -39.60 -20.15
N ALA A 611 10.94 -39.92 -19.97
CA ALA A 611 10.49 -41.04 -19.17
C ALA A 611 10.20 -42.19 -20.14
N PRO A 612 11.09 -43.19 -20.23
CA PRO A 612 10.69 -44.52 -20.66
C PRO A 612 10.09 -45.30 -19.48
N PRO A 613 9.13 -46.22 -19.70
CA PRO A 613 7.81 -46.03 -20.29
C PRO A 613 6.91 -45.15 -19.40
N THR A 614 5.71 -44.80 -19.86
CA THR A 614 4.70 -44.06 -19.08
C THR A 614 4.48 -44.73 -17.71
N PRO A 615 4.64 -44.02 -16.58
CA PRO A 615 4.42 -44.60 -15.26
C PRO A 615 2.99 -45.11 -15.14
N THR A 616 2.78 -46.23 -14.44
CA THR A 616 1.44 -46.68 -14.06
C THR A 616 0.74 -45.59 -13.25
N GLU A 617 -0.59 -45.55 -13.26
CA GLU A 617 -1.39 -44.55 -12.52
C GLU A 617 -0.99 -44.49 -11.03
N GLU A 618 -0.70 -45.64 -10.42
CA GLU A 618 -0.21 -45.74 -9.05
C GLU A 618 1.16 -45.08 -8.85
N LEU A 619 2.09 -45.29 -9.80
CA LEU A 619 3.43 -44.71 -9.74
C LEU A 619 3.39 -43.20 -9.98
N GLY A 620 2.52 -42.73 -10.89
CA GLY A 620 2.25 -41.32 -11.10
C GLY A 620 1.81 -40.62 -9.80
N HIS A 621 0.84 -41.20 -9.08
CA HIS A 621 0.40 -40.67 -7.78
C HIS A 621 1.49 -40.66 -6.71
N LYS A 622 2.41 -41.63 -6.72
CA LYS A 622 3.55 -41.65 -5.77
C LYS A 622 4.55 -40.53 -6.06
N LEU A 623 4.82 -40.24 -7.33
CA LEU A 623 5.68 -39.12 -7.72
C LEU A 623 5.02 -37.78 -7.40
N GLU A 624 3.71 -37.64 -7.64
CA GLU A 624 2.94 -36.47 -7.23
C GLU A 624 3.00 -36.28 -5.71
N ALA A 625 2.84 -37.36 -4.94
CA ALA A 625 2.98 -37.30 -3.49
C ALA A 625 4.39 -36.90 -3.05
N ALA A 626 5.44 -37.43 -3.71
CA ALA A 626 6.83 -37.08 -3.43
C ALA A 626 7.12 -35.60 -3.72
N LEU A 627 6.61 -35.08 -4.83
CA LEU A 627 6.65 -33.66 -5.17
C LEU A 627 5.91 -32.79 -4.15
N LEU A 628 4.73 -33.21 -3.72
CA LEU A 628 4.00 -32.50 -2.66
C LEU A 628 4.77 -32.51 -1.34
N TYR A 629 5.45 -33.60 -1.01
CA TYR A 629 6.33 -33.67 0.17
C TYR A 629 7.59 -32.81 0.01
N GLN A 630 8.17 -32.71 -1.18
CA GLN A 630 9.25 -31.79 -1.47
C GLN A 630 8.80 -30.33 -1.32
N ASN A 631 7.69 -29.96 -1.96
CA ASN A 631 7.19 -28.58 -2.06
C ASN A 631 6.74 -27.92 -0.75
N GLY A 632 6.87 -28.59 0.39
CA GLY A 632 6.80 -27.85 1.66
C GLY A 632 7.67 -28.46 2.73
N GLY A 633 8.88 -28.85 2.33
CA GLY A 633 9.96 -29.12 3.26
C GLY A 633 9.77 -30.38 4.10
N LYS A 634 9.01 -31.39 3.62
CA LYS A 634 8.98 -32.72 4.24
C LYS A 634 10.04 -33.60 3.57
N VAL A 635 11.30 -33.16 3.66
CA VAL A 635 12.47 -33.74 2.96
C VAL A 635 12.58 -35.24 3.13
N LYS A 636 12.54 -35.70 4.38
CA LYS A 636 12.71 -37.11 4.70
C LYS A 636 11.64 -37.97 4.03
N LEU A 637 10.39 -37.49 4.08
CA LEU A 637 9.26 -38.19 3.47
C LEU A 637 9.34 -38.14 1.94
N ALA A 638 9.76 -37.01 1.37
CA ALA A 638 9.97 -36.85 -0.07
C ALA A 638 11.03 -37.83 -0.59
N VAL A 639 12.19 -37.90 0.08
CA VAL A 639 13.29 -38.82 -0.24
C VAL A 639 12.83 -40.27 -0.14
N GLU A 640 12.16 -40.65 0.96
CA GLU A 640 11.62 -42.00 1.14
C GLU A 640 10.64 -42.37 0.03
N THR A 641 9.74 -41.44 -0.36
CA THR A 641 8.79 -41.68 -1.45
C THR A 641 9.45 -41.74 -2.82
N TYR A 642 10.47 -40.92 -3.11
CA TYR A 642 11.19 -41.00 -4.38
C TYR A 642 11.99 -42.30 -4.48
N LEU A 643 12.61 -42.77 -3.40
CA LEU A 643 13.32 -44.04 -3.38
C LEU A 643 12.37 -45.23 -3.54
N ALA A 644 11.20 -45.20 -2.91
CA ALA A 644 10.16 -46.21 -3.08
C ALA A 644 9.56 -46.20 -4.49
N ALA A 645 9.35 -45.02 -5.08
CA ALA A 645 8.92 -44.89 -6.46
C ALA A 645 9.99 -45.42 -7.43
N ARG A 646 11.28 -45.17 -7.15
CA ARG A 646 12.39 -45.70 -7.95
C ARG A 646 12.41 -47.22 -7.97
N SER A 647 12.33 -47.89 -6.82
CA SER A 647 12.37 -49.35 -6.78
C SER A 647 11.20 -49.98 -7.56
N GLN A 648 10.01 -49.39 -7.45
CA GLN A 648 8.84 -49.83 -8.20
C GLN A 648 8.95 -49.57 -9.70
N TRP A 649 9.54 -48.44 -10.09
CA TRP A 649 9.75 -48.14 -11.50
C TRP A 649 10.74 -49.13 -12.13
N LEU A 650 11.84 -49.45 -11.43
CA LEU A 650 12.85 -50.39 -11.94
C LEU A 650 12.31 -51.82 -12.13
N GLU A 651 11.30 -52.23 -11.35
CA GLU A 651 10.63 -53.54 -11.52
C GLU A 651 9.71 -53.59 -12.76
N LEU A 652 9.29 -52.43 -13.29
CA LEU A 652 8.37 -52.33 -14.42
C LEU A 652 9.07 -52.16 -15.77
N VAL A 653 10.39 -51.93 -15.77
CA VAL A 653 11.18 -51.64 -16.97
C VAL A 653 11.80 -52.94 -17.47
N ASP A 654 11.28 -53.46 -18.58
CA ASP A 654 11.79 -54.67 -19.24
C ASP A 654 12.97 -54.39 -20.20
N ALA A 655 13.21 -53.13 -20.58
CA ALA A 655 14.22 -52.75 -21.56
C ALA A 655 15.55 -52.32 -20.91
N GLU A 656 16.63 -53.07 -21.17
CA GLU A 656 17.98 -52.80 -20.63
C GLU A 656 18.47 -51.36 -20.93
N ASP A 657 18.12 -50.80 -22.09
CA ASP A 657 18.50 -49.45 -22.50
C ASP A 657 17.78 -48.31 -21.73
N GLU A 658 16.68 -48.63 -21.03
CA GLU A 658 15.85 -47.64 -20.32
C GLU A 658 16.21 -47.50 -18.84
N LEU A 659 16.89 -48.51 -18.25
CA LEU A 659 17.31 -48.50 -16.84
C LEU A 659 18.21 -47.30 -16.47
N PRO A 660 19.23 -46.92 -17.27
CA PRO A 660 20.08 -45.77 -16.95
C PRO A 660 19.29 -44.45 -16.91
N LEU A 661 18.25 -44.30 -17.75
CA LEU A 661 17.44 -43.09 -17.81
C LEU A 661 16.56 -42.92 -16.57
N VAL A 662 15.99 -44.02 -16.07
CA VAL A 662 15.22 -44.04 -14.82
C VAL A 662 16.10 -43.68 -13.63
N ASP A 663 17.32 -44.23 -13.57
CA ASP A 663 18.26 -43.91 -12.51
C ASP A 663 18.73 -42.45 -12.55
N ILE A 664 19.04 -41.92 -13.73
CA ILE A 664 19.36 -40.49 -13.90
C ILE A 664 18.20 -39.61 -13.45
N TYR A 665 16.95 -39.95 -13.80
CA TYR A 665 15.77 -39.20 -13.37
C TYR A 665 15.68 -39.09 -11.85
N PHE A 666 15.75 -40.22 -11.14
CA PHE A 666 15.62 -40.23 -9.69
C PHE A 666 16.81 -39.58 -8.98
N MET A 667 18.04 -39.72 -9.50
CA MET A 667 19.20 -39.00 -8.98
C MET A 667 19.02 -37.48 -9.14
N CYS A 668 18.50 -37.00 -10.28
CA CYS A 668 18.20 -35.58 -10.47
C CYS A 668 17.05 -35.09 -9.58
N ALA A 669 16.00 -35.90 -9.39
CA ALA A 669 14.89 -35.58 -8.50
C ALA A 669 15.36 -35.45 -7.04
N LEU A 670 16.14 -36.42 -6.55
CA LEU A 670 16.74 -36.38 -5.22
C LEU A 670 17.73 -35.23 -5.07
N GLY A 671 18.57 -34.97 -6.08
CA GLY A 671 19.46 -33.80 -6.12
C GLY A 671 18.69 -32.49 -5.96
N SER A 672 17.54 -32.36 -6.61
CA SER A 672 16.66 -31.19 -6.50
C SER A 672 16.01 -31.05 -5.11
N VAL A 673 15.70 -32.17 -4.45
CA VAL A 673 15.23 -32.18 -3.05
C VAL A 673 16.32 -31.65 -2.12
N TYR A 674 17.57 -32.11 -2.28
CA TYR A 674 18.69 -31.64 -1.46
C TYR A 674 19.07 -30.18 -1.76
N GLU A 675 18.98 -29.73 -3.01
CA GLU A 675 19.18 -28.33 -3.40
C GLU A 675 18.14 -27.43 -2.70
N SER A 676 16.87 -27.85 -2.63
CA SER A 676 15.81 -27.07 -1.97
C SER A 676 15.99 -26.90 -0.45
N GLU A 677 16.84 -27.70 0.17
CA GLU A 677 17.16 -27.66 1.61
C GLU A 677 18.54 -27.05 1.88
N GLU A 678 19.11 -26.36 0.88
CA GLU A 678 20.43 -25.73 0.94
C GLU A 678 21.57 -26.74 1.23
N GLN A 679 21.35 -28.03 0.94
CA GLN A 679 22.34 -29.09 1.07
C GLN A 679 23.14 -29.26 -0.24
N ASP A 680 23.74 -28.16 -0.71
CA ASP A 680 24.37 -28.07 -2.03
C ASP A 680 25.45 -29.12 -2.27
N ARG A 681 26.19 -29.51 -1.23
CA ARG A 681 27.23 -30.53 -1.34
C ARG A 681 26.64 -31.91 -1.68
N VAL A 682 25.50 -32.25 -1.09
CA VAL A 682 24.81 -33.52 -1.34
C VAL A 682 24.11 -33.47 -2.69
N ALA A 683 23.46 -32.35 -3.01
CA ALA A 683 22.86 -32.12 -4.32
C ALA A 683 23.89 -32.23 -5.46
N LEU A 684 25.06 -31.60 -5.29
CA LEU A 684 26.15 -31.65 -6.26
C LEU A 684 26.63 -33.07 -6.50
N LEU A 685 26.81 -33.87 -5.44
CA LEU A 685 27.18 -35.28 -5.58
C LEU A 685 26.14 -36.06 -6.39
N GLN A 686 24.85 -35.92 -6.05
CA GLN A 686 23.77 -36.59 -6.78
C GLN A 686 23.74 -36.20 -8.27
N PHE A 687 23.90 -34.91 -8.59
CA PHE A 687 23.93 -34.45 -9.98
C PHE A 687 25.21 -34.84 -10.72
N GLN A 688 26.35 -34.96 -10.03
CA GLN A 688 27.60 -35.44 -10.61
C GLN A 688 27.53 -36.93 -10.93
N ASP A 689 26.92 -37.74 -10.06
CA ASP A 689 26.69 -39.16 -10.28
C ASP A 689 25.73 -39.37 -11.46
N ALA A 690 24.61 -38.62 -11.50
CA ALA A 690 23.68 -38.62 -12.63
C ALA A 690 24.36 -38.22 -13.95
N ARG A 691 25.27 -37.23 -13.90
CA ARG A 691 26.05 -36.81 -15.07
C ARG A 691 27.00 -37.90 -15.55
N GLN A 692 27.68 -38.60 -14.64
CA GLN A 692 28.58 -39.70 -15.01
C GLN A 692 27.82 -40.82 -15.71
N LEU A 693 26.65 -41.20 -15.17
CA LEU A 693 25.79 -42.20 -15.80
C LEU A 693 25.27 -41.73 -17.17
N ALA A 694 24.99 -40.43 -17.33
CA ALA A 694 24.57 -39.87 -18.62
C ALA A 694 25.67 -39.88 -19.70
N GLU A 695 26.96 -40.02 -19.36
CA GLU A 695 28.05 -40.08 -20.36
C GLU A 695 27.98 -41.34 -21.23
N GLU A 696 27.32 -42.40 -20.76
CA GLU A 696 27.09 -43.65 -21.50
C GLU A 696 26.06 -43.49 -22.63
N LEU A 697 25.24 -42.42 -22.57
CA LEU A 697 24.26 -42.10 -23.61
C LEU A 697 24.93 -41.50 -24.85
N PRO A 698 24.29 -41.58 -26.05
CA PRO A 698 24.83 -40.98 -27.27
C PRO A 698 25.20 -39.50 -27.09
N PRO A 699 26.27 -38.98 -27.72
CA PRO A 699 26.77 -37.61 -27.48
C PRO A 699 25.77 -36.47 -27.63
N GLY A 700 24.77 -36.62 -28.52
CA GLY A 700 23.70 -35.63 -28.73
C GLY A 700 22.46 -35.83 -27.86
N HIS A 701 22.47 -36.77 -26.91
CA HIS A 701 21.29 -37.10 -26.10
C HIS A 701 20.91 -35.95 -25.15
N PRO A 702 19.63 -35.52 -25.10
CA PRO A 702 19.21 -34.32 -24.35
C PRO A 702 19.47 -34.43 -22.84
N VAL A 703 19.42 -35.64 -22.27
CA VAL A 703 19.70 -35.89 -20.84
C VAL A 703 21.15 -35.55 -20.47
N ARG A 704 22.12 -35.69 -21.39
CA ARG A 704 23.50 -35.26 -21.15
C ARG A 704 23.57 -33.76 -20.89
N ALA A 705 22.93 -32.95 -21.73
CA ALA A 705 22.88 -31.51 -21.52
C ALA A 705 22.13 -31.13 -20.23
N LEU A 706 21.09 -31.88 -19.88
CA LEU A 706 20.29 -31.65 -18.68
C LEU A 706 21.10 -31.87 -17.40
N THR A 707 21.85 -32.97 -17.29
CA THR A 707 22.70 -33.24 -16.11
C THR A 707 23.81 -32.21 -15.96
N TRP A 708 24.43 -31.77 -17.06
CA TRP A 708 25.36 -30.63 -17.04
C TRP A 708 24.70 -29.33 -16.56
N SER A 709 23.42 -29.11 -16.91
CA SER A 709 22.66 -27.92 -16.49
C SER A 709 22.34 -27.94 -14.99
N PHE A 710 21.99 -29.10 -14.43
CA PHE A 710 21.78 -29.23 -12.98
C PHE A 710 23.06 -28.98 -12.18
N VAL A 711 24.19 -29.52 -12.63
CA VAL A 711 25.50 -29.24 -12.02
C VAL A 711 25.83 -27.74 -12.08
N GLY A 712 25.56 -27.07 -13.22
CA GLY A 712 25.73 -25.61 -13.34
C GLY A 712 24.80 -24.81 -12.45
N GLY A 713 23.57 -25.29 -12.23
CA GLY A 713 22.61 -24.73 -11.28
C GLY A 713 23.15 -24.69 -9.86
N VAL A 714 23.65 -25.84 -9.36
CA VAL A 714 24.21 -25.92 -8.00
C VAL A 714 25.49 -25.09 -7.86
N TYR A 715 26.38 -25.07 -8.87
CA TYR A 715 27.54 -24.16 -8.84
C TYR A 715 27.13 -22.69 -8.80
N THR A 716 26.03 -22.31 -9.46
CA THR A 716 25.49 -20.95 -9.38
C THR A 716 24.96 -20.65 -7.98
N HIS A 717 24.28 -21.61 -7.34
CA HIS A 717 23.78 -21.48 -5.96
C HIS A 717 24.92 -21.32 -4.94
N MET A 718 26.00 -22.09 -5.11
CA MET A 718 27.21 -21.98 -4.28
C MET A 718 28.05 -20.71 -4.55
N GLY A 719 27.70 -19.90 -5.56
CA GLY A 719 28.45 -18.70 -5.94
C GLY A 719 29.71 -18.96 -6.78
N GLU A 720 29.94 -20.19 -7.22
CA GLU A 720 31.09 -20.61 -8.03
C GLU A 720 30.83 -20.34 -9.53
N PHE A 721 30.66 -19.06 -9.88
CA PHE A 721 30.18 -18.64 -11.21
C PHE A 721 31.10 -19.02 -12.37
N ARG A 722 32.40 -19.22 -12.13
CA ARG A 722 33.34 -19.70 -13.16
C ARG A 722 33.06 -21.16 -13.54
N LEU A 723 32.87 -22.02 -12.54
CA LEU A 723 32.54 -23.43 -12.74
C LEU A 723 31.13 -23.58 -13.33
N ALA A 724 30.17 -22.76 -12.86
CA ALA A 724 28.82 -22.69 -13.43
C ALA A 724 28.86 -22.29 -14.93
N LEU A 725 29.67 -21.30 -15.29
CA LEU A 725 29.82 -20.87 -16.68
C LEU A 725 30.38 -21.99 -17.57
N GLU A 726 31.42 -22.69 -17.12
CA GLU A 726 32.00 -23.81 -17.88
C GLU A 726 31.01 -24.95 -18.07
N THR A 727 30.25 -25.29 -17.03
CA THR A 727 29.25 -26.36 -17.07
C THR A 727 28.06 -26.00 -17.97
N PHE A 728 27.53 -24.78 -17.91
CA PHE A 728 26.47 -24.34 -18.83
C PHE A 728 26.95 -24.24 -20.28
N ARG A 729 28.21 -23.86 -20.54
CA ARG A 729 28.79 -23.90 -21.90
C ARG A 729 28.87 -25.32 -22.45
N LYS A 730 29.21 -26.31 -21.62
CA LYS A 730 29.20 -27.73 -22.01
C LYS A 730 27.78 -28.20 -22.31
N ALA A 731 26.80 -27.87 -21.46
CA ALA A 731 25.39 -28.16 -21.73
C ALA A 731 24.93 -27.55 -23.06
N ARG A 732 25.33 -26.30 -23.35
CA ARG A 732 25.00 -25.59 -24.59
C ARG A 732 25.61 -26.25 -25.81
N ALA A 733 26.89 -26.64 -25.74
CA ALA A 733 27.57 -27.35 -26.82
C ALA A 733 26.88 -28.67 -27.16
N ILE A 734 26.41 -29.41 -26.14
CA ILE A 734 25.66 -30.66 -26.34
C ILE A 734 24.31 -30.39 -27.03
N ARG A 735 23.57 -29.35 -26.62
CA ARG A 735 22.28 -28.99 -27.26
C ARG A 735 22.43 -28.56 -28.71
N LEU A 736 23.51 -27.89 -29.06
CA LEU A 736 23.79 -27.47 -30.44
C LEU A 736 24.12 -28.62 -31.39
N ILE A 737 24.38 -29.84 -30.90
CA ILE A 737 24.55 -31.02 -31.76
C ILE A 737 23.23 -31.38 -32.45
N THR A 738 22.09 -31.18 -31.78
CA THR A 738 20.76 -31.63 -32.23
C THR A 738 19.75 -30.52 -32.44
N MET A 739 20.04 -29.29 -32.01
CA MET A 739 19.11 -28.15 -32.05
C MET A 739 19.78 -26.91 -32.67
N PRO A 740 19.02 -26.07 -33.41
CA PRO A 740 19.53 -24.82 -33.95
C PRO A 740 19.79 -23.76 -32.85
N GLU A 741 20.59 -22.73 -33.15
CA GLU A 741 20.99 -21.71 -32.18
C GLU A 741 19.82 -20.91 -31.59
N ASP A 742 18.74 -20.75 -32.36
CA ASP A 742 17.55 -20.01 -31.96
C ASP A 742 16.54 -20.88 -31.19
N HIS A 743 16.85 -22.14 -30.87
CA HIS A 743 15.95 -23.01 -30.12
C HIS A 743 15.77 -22.55 -28.67
N VAL A 744 14.55 -22.69 -28.12
CA VAL A 744 14.21 -22.32 -26.73
C VAL A 744 15.16 -22.92 -25.66
N ASP A 745 15.59 -24.17 -25.83
CA ASP A 745 16.55 -24.84 -24.92
C ASP A 745 17.95 -24.21 -24.96
N VAL A 746 18.39 -23.77 -26.13
CA VAL A 746 19.68 -23.07 -26.28
C VAL A 746 19.57 -21.69 -25.64
N ALA A 747 18.45 -20.98 -25.84
CA ALA A 747 18.17 -19.70 -25.21
C ALA A 747 18.07 -19.80 -23.67
N LEU A 748 17.59 -20.92 -23.12
CA LEU A 748 17.60 -21.18 -21.66
C LEU A 748 19.02 -21.25 -21.12
N LEU A 749 19.90 -21.97 -21.81
CA LEU A 749 21.30 -22.07 -21.46
C LEU A 749 22.02 -20.73 -21.62
N ASP A 750 21.70 -19.96 -22.66
CA ASP A 750 22.23 -18.60 -22.85
C ASP A 750 21.79 -17.64 -21.74
N ASN A 751 20.54 -17.72 -21.28
CA ASN A 751 20.09 -16.97 -20.10
C ASN A 751 20.88 -17.36 -18.84
N ASN A 752 21.15 -18.65 -18.61
CA ASN A 752 21.92 -19.09 -17.44
C ASN A 752 23.41 -18.72 -17.53
N ILE A 753 24.00 -18.77 -18.72
CA ILE A 753 25.34 -18.26 -19.01
C ILE A 753 25.40 -16.75 -18.73
N ALA A 754 24.39 -16.00 -19.16
CA ALA A 754 24.29 -14.57 -18.90
C ALA A 754 24.20 -14.24 -17.40
N VAL A 755 23.49 -15.04 -16.60
CA VAL A 755 23.50 -14.92 -15.13
C VAL A 755 24.92 -15.07 -14.58
N CYS A 756 25.67 -16.07 -15.03
CA CYS A 756 27.05 -16.26 -14.58
C CYS A 756 27.94 -15.08 -14.97
N LEU A 757 27.83 -14.60 -16.22
CA LEU A 757 28.58 -13.44 -16.73
C LEU A 757 28.28 -12.17 -15.94
N ASP A 758 27.00 -11.91 -15.64
CA ASP A 758 26.59 -10.76 -14.83
C ASP A 758 27.14 -10.82 -13.41
N SER A 759 27.11 -11.99 -12.78
CA SER A 759 27.70 -12.20 -11.44
C SER A 759 29.22 -12.07 -11.41
N MET A 760 29.90 -12.24 -12.56
CA MET A 760 31.34 -12.02 -12.71
C MET A 760 31.70 -10.58 -13.13
N GLY A 761 30.73 -9.65 -13.17
CA GLY A 761 30.95 -8.25 -13.54
C GLY A 761 31.01 -7.99 -15.05
N ARG A 762 30.74 -9.00 -15.89
CA ARG A 762 30.64 -8.85 -17.36
C ARG A 762 29.21 -8.49 -17.77
N SER A 763 28.61 -7.52 -17.08
CA SER A 763 27.18 -7.19 -17.20
C SER A 763 26.79 -6.70 -18.60
N LYS A 764 27.68 -6.01 -19.34
CA LYS A 764 27.38 -5.57 -20.73
C LYS A 764 27.13 -6.76 -21.66
N GLU A 765 27.97 -7.80 -21.56
CA GLU A 765 27.82 -9.02 -22.34
C GLU A 765 26.57 -9.81 -21.90
N ALA A 766 26.36 -9.92 -20.58
CA ALA A 766 25.18 -10.57 -20.03
C ALA A 766 23.88 -9.89 -20.48
N LEU A 767 23.82 -8.57 -20.52
CA LEU A 767 22.65 -7.83 -20.98
C LEU A 767 22.30 -8.14 -22.44
N ALA A 768 23.30 -8.26 -23.32
CA ALA A 768 23.08 -8.63 -24.71
C ALA A 768 22.50 -10.05 -24.81
N MET A 769 23.05 -10.99 -24.04
CA MET A 769 22.57 -12.37 -24.00
C MET A 769 21.17 -12.49 -23.39
N PHE A 770 20.84 -11.75 -22.32
CA PHE A 770 19.50 -11.74 -21.75
C PHE A 770 18.45 -11.21 -22.74
N LYS A 771 18.79 -10.19 -23.54
CA LYS A 771 17.91 -9.67 -24.58
C LYS A 771 17.71 -10.68 -25.70
N ALA A 772 18.79 -11.31 -26.18
CA ALA A 772 18.71 -12.34 -27.20
C ALA A 772 17.84 -13.53 -26.75
N ALA A 773 18.06 -14.05 -25.54
CA ALA A 773 17.26 -15.13 -24.98
C ALA A 773 15.78 -14.73 -24.80
N ARG A 774 15.52 -13.50 -24.32
CA ARG A 774 14.17 -12.94 -24.22
C ARG A 774 13.47 -12.91 -25.58
N ASP A 775 14.15 -12.45 -26.61
CA ASP A 775 13.56 -12.29 -27.94
C ASP A 775 13.22 -13.67 -28.55
N VAL A 776 14.08 -14.68 -28.34
CA VAL A 776 13.78 -16.08 -28.68
C VAL A 776 12.57 -16.60 -27.92
N PHE A 777 12.49 -16.38 -26.60
CA PHE A 777 11.33 -16.80 -25.81
C PHE A 777 10.04 -16.10 -26.25
N ALA A 778 10.08 -14.81 -26.58
CA ALA A 778 8.93 -14.09 -27.10
C ALA A 778 8.46 -14.65 -28.44
N ALA A 779 9.39 -14.98 -29.34
CA ALA A 779 9.08 -15.49 -30.67
C ALA A 779 8.51 -16.91 -30.67
N GLN A 780 9.04 -17.82 -29.84
CA GLN A 780 8.66 -19.24 -29.87
C GLN A 780 7.63 -19.63 -28.81
N LEU A 781 7.56 -18.92 -27.68
CA LEU A 781 6.65 -19.25 -26.55
C LEU A 781 5.61 -18.16 -26.28
N GLY A 782 5.78 -16.97 -26.87
CA GLY A 782 4.94 -15.79 -26.63
C GLY A 782 5.40 -14.93 -25.43
N PRO A 783 4.94 -13.66 -25.37
CA PRO A 783 5.37 -12.70 -24.34
C PRO A 783 4.84 -13.03 -22.94
N ASP A 784 3.78 -13.84 -22.83
CA ASP A 784 3.19 -14.25 -21.56
C ASP A 784 3.91 -15.45 -20.93
N HIS A 785 4.91 -16.04 -21.61
CA HIS A 785 5.58 -17.22 -21.11
C HIS A 785 6.54 -16.90 -19.94
N PRO A 786 6.60 -17.72 -18.87
CA PRO A 786 7.46 -17.49 -17.70
C PRO A 786 8.96 -17.29 -18.03
N ARG A 787 9.46 -17.96 -19.07
CA ARG A 787 10.85 -17.80 -19.54
C ARG A 787 11.11 -16.44 -20.16
N HIS A 788 10.17 -15.90 -20.92
CA HIS A 788 10.25 -14.54 -21.46
C HIS A 788 10.30 -13.51 -20.32
N TYR A 789 9.44 -13.65 -19.30
CA TYR A 789 9.46 -12.78 -18.12
C TYR A 789 10.78 -12.88 -17.35
N THR A 790 11.29 -14.10 -17.15
CA THR A 790 12.56 -14.34 -16.44
C THR A 790 13.73 -13.67 -17.13
N ALA A 791 13.87 -13.86 -18.45
CA ALA A 791 14.91 -13.22 -19.24
C ALA A 791 14.75 -11.69 -19.26
N SER A 792 13.52 -11.17 -19.38
CA SER A 792 13.23 -9.74 -19.32
C SER A 792 13.64 -9.12 -17.99
N ARG A 793 13.27 -9.76 -16.88
CA ARG A 793 13.62 -9.29 -15.53
C ARG A 793 15.13 -9.34 -15.31
N ASN A 794 15.81 -10.39 -15.78
CA ASN A 794 17.26 -10.49 -15.70
C ASN A 794 17.95 -9.40 -16.52
N ALA A 795 17.45 -9.10 -17.74
CA ALA A 795 17.93 -7.98 -18.54
C ALA A 795 17.76 -6.64 -17.82
N VAL A 796 16.62 -6.39 -17.18
CA VAL A 796 16.37 -5.15 -16.41
C VAL A 796 17.31 -5.04 -15.21
N LYS A 797 17.49 -6.14 -14.44
CA LYS A 797 18.43 -6.17 -13.31
C LYS A 797 19.87 -5.90 -13.75
N CYS A 798 20.30 -6.55 -14.83
CA CYS A 798 21.63 -6.38 -15.40
C CYS A 798 21.84 -4.96 -15.93
N HIS A 799 20.83 -4.39 -16.60
CA HIS A 799 20.83 -3.00 -17.03
C HIS A 799 21.03 -2.07 -15.84
N HIS A 800 20.24 -2.21 -14.77
CA HIS A 800 20.38 -1.37 -13.58
C HIS A 800 21.79 -1.44 -12.96
N ARG A 801 22.42 -2.64 -12.91
CA ARG A 801 23.81 -2.79 -12.41
C ARG A 801 24.84 -2.04 -13.25
N ILE A 802 24.74 -2.15 -14.58
CA ILE A 802 25.63 -1.40 -15.49
C ILE A 802 25.53 0.09 -15.21
N PHE A 803 24.33 0.62 -14.98
CA PHE A 803 24.13 2.05 -14.70
C PHE A 803 24.52 2.45 -13.27
N SER A 804 24.44 1.55 -12.28
CA SER A 804 24.95 1.83 -10.93
C SER A 804 26.48 1.83 -10.85
N ASP A 805 27.17 1.01 -11.65
CA ASP A 805 28.64 0.97 -11.72
C ASP A 805 29.26 2.24 -12.35
N PHE A 806 28.43 3.09 -12.98
CA PHE A 806 28.83 4.42 -13.48
C PHE A 806 28.75 5.53 -12.40
N GLN A 807 28.47 5.19 -11.14
CA GLN A 807 28.66 6.14 -10.05
C GLN A 807 30.16 6.24 -9.67
N PRO A 808 30.72 7.46 -9.51
CA PRO A 808 32.08 7.61 -8.99
C PRO A 808 32.12 7.03 -7.58
N VAL A 809 32.88 5.95 -7.39
CA VAL A 809 33.11 5.33 -6.09
C VAL A 809 33.76 6.36 -5.17
N VAL A 810 33.00 6.89 -4.23
CA VAL A 810 33.55 7.64 -3.09
C VAL A 810 34.16 6.59 -2.15
N PRO A 811 35.48 6.58 -1.89
CA PRO A 811 36.08 5.58 -1.03
C PRO A 811 35.49 5.64 0.38
N ASP A 812 35.08 4.49 0.89
CA ASP A 812 34.49 4.34 2.21
C ASP A 812 35.56 4.60 3.30
N VAL A 813 35.58 5.82 3.84
CA VAL A 813 36.52 6.24 4.91
C VAL A 813 36.15 5.61 6.27
N ALA A 814 35.05 4.84 6.36
CA ALA A 814 34.51 4.38 7.63
C ALA A 814 35.12 3.08 8.18
N ALA A 815 35.96 2.34 7.44
CA ALA A 815 36.45 1.03 7.88
C ALA A 815 37.76 1.03 8.69
N SER A 816 38.48 2.16 8.84
CA SER A 816 39.75 2.20 9.60
C SER A 816 39.68 2.89 10.96
N ALA A 817 38.50 3.32 11.43
CA ALA A 817 38.34 4.02 12.70
C ALA A 817 37.63 3.15 13.75
N VAL A 818 38.27 2.06 14.17
CA VAL A 818 37.91 1.40 15.44
C VAL A 818 38.25 2.37 16.57
N TYR A 819 37.21 3.02 17.10
CA TYR A 819 37.29 3.90 18.26
C TYR A 819 37.54 3.08 19.53
N ASP A 820 38.78 3.11 20.05
CA ASP A 820 39.14 2.58 21.36
C ASP A 820 38.79 3.61 22.47
N PRO A 821 37.78 3.36 23.33
CA PRO A 821 37.34 4.32 24.35
C PRO A 821 38.30 4.46 25.53
N THR A 822 39.38 3.69 25.60
CA THR A 822 40.25 3.62 26.79
C THR A 822 41.43 4.59 26.74
N ALA A 823 41.82 5.08 25.56
CA ALA A 823 42.97 5.96 25.38
C ALA A 823 42.77 7.40 25.91
N THR A 824 41.53 7.90 25.94
CA THR A 824 41.22 9.28 26.34
C THR A 824 41.26 9.51 27.86
N LYS A 825 41.09 8.46 28.69
CA LYS A 825 41.17 8.58 30.15
C LYS A 825 42.60 8.78 30.69
N LYS A 826 43.63 8.24 30.02
CA LYS A 826 45.04 8.41 30.43
C LYS A 826 45.58 9.82 30.14
N LYS A 827 45.23 10.42 28.99
CA LYS A 827 45.66 11.79 28.64
C LYS A 827 45.03 12.88 29.54
N ARG A 828 43.80 12.67 30.01
CA ARG A 828 43.09 13.63 30.86
C ARG A 828 43.60 13.67 32.31
N ARG A 829 44.25 12.60 32.78
CA ARG A 829 44.87 12.54 34.12
C ARG A 829 46.25 13.22 34.16
N LYS A 830 47.04 13.14 33.08
CA LYS A 830 48.38 13.75 33.00
C LYS A 830 48.34 15.29 32.87
N LYS A 831 47.35 15.83 32.14
CA LYS A 831 47.18 17.28 31.95
C LYS A 831 46.67 18.03 33.19
N LYS A 832 46.08 17.31 34.17
CA LYS A 832 45.54 17.91 35.40
C LYS A 832 46.61 18.08 36.49
N THR A 833 47.70 17.30 36.43
CA THR A 833 48.85 17.41 37.34
C THR A 833 49.85 18.48 36.93
N GLU A 834 50.01 18.79 35.64
CA GLU A 834 50.94 19.83 35.16
C GLU A 834 50.37 21.26 35.25
N GLY A 835 49.04 21.41 35.29
CA GLY A 835 48.38 22.72 35.43
C GLY A 835 48.37 23.29 36.86
N ALA A 836 48.51 22.44 37.88
CA ALA A 836 48.41 22.86 39.28
C ALA A 836 49.74 23.42 39.84
N THR A 837 50.87 23.17 39.18
CA THR A 837 52.20 23.60 39.66
C THR A 837 52.58 25.00 39.15
N ASN A 838 51.99 25.46 38.05
CA ASN A 838 52.32 26.75 37.43
C ASN A 838 51.52 27.96 37.94
N GLN A 839 50.57 27.74 38.86
CA GLN A 839 49.73 28.81 39.43
C GLN A 839 50.19 29.29 40.82
N ARG A 840 51.36 28.84 41.29
CA ARG A 840 52.01 29.29 42.55
C ARG A 840 53.25 30.17 42.37
N ARG A 841 53.57 30.56 41.14
CA ARG A 841 54.60 31.57 40.80
C ARG A 841 54.08 32.47 39.69
N ARG A 842 53.16 33.37 40.02
CA ARG A 842 52.92 34.67 39.36
C ARG A 842 51.82 35.41 40.09
#